data_AF-A0A5N6GES8-F1
#
_entry.id   AF-A0A5N6GES8-F1
#
_cell.length_a   1.000
_cell.length_b   1.000
_cell.length_c   1.000
_cell.angle_alpha   90.00
_cell.angle_beta   90.00
_cell.angle_gamma   90.00
#
_symmetry.space_group_name_H-M   'P 1'
#
loop_
_entity.id
_entity.type
_entity.pdbx_description
1 polymer ?
#
loop_
_entity_poly.entity_id
_entity_poly.type
_entity_poly.pdbx_seq_one_letter_code
_entity_poly.pdbx_strand_id
1 'polypeptide(L)'
;MFSEKHQLLFGPSVSSTDPLTWSHLRKELLFATIIFGSCATGSLGPLLVPAFVSLAADLQVSLTSITLLNGSLVMALGLSAYVCSCSARCFGKRSVYLFTTILVLAACCWGAASKSYTSLLASRVFQGLGMGGFFALAGTASINDIYNVDERGWRVGLWNFAVIVSVNLTPIISGTVISALSWRWAFWLQAIQFGVLLAAVIFFFPETTFRREISGSRPTTCNLETSSDDHTLDHPELDTEEKGGRPVVTSASIESIPVQRHNSLFVFIEPLAIVIDPIVIWGSIMWSMTFTWTILLGAVASQIFTAPPYNMSTVAVGSLTGIGPLIGSALGTVIGGFLCDLSSKSMAGKNAGIYEPEFRLPVMLPATLAMIVGAFGLGAATQYGLSAVVCGVFMAILNFAVGMGCTGIVAYTNDACGQRAGDCFGLAMVAKSAFAFGLSFVFNDFVVKRGTLIFFSTFGAVSVVVMLTNIPLFIWGKQIRAWADGRDLLRRRNIHTTYLRVFKMTTPQPSQVRVAVTQAEPVWLDLKATVDKTCSLIAEAASKGAQLVSFPECWIPGYPAWIWTRPVDQELHSRYIQNSLTVSSPEMTQICKSANENNVIVVLGFSENIHNSLYISQAIISNTGSILTTRKKIKATHMERTIFGDAFADCLDSVVETAVGRVGALSCWEHIQPLLKYHTCAQREAIHVAAWPPLFEWGGPEDESLFSMSRDGTIALARTYAIESSSFVLHTTAVISQEGVEKMRTATGAIMNMPGGGSSAIFGPDGRLLSKPLLPTEEGIIYADLEMHDIYKTKAFVDVLGHYSRPDLLWLGVGSCDRRHVKEDAEERREDRVEVL
;
A
#
# COMPACT_ATOMS: atom_id res chain seq x y z
N MET A 1 22.32 17.89 9.73
CA MET A 1 21.02 18.58 9.84
C MET A 1 20.10 18.29 8.65
N PHE A 2 20.09 17.05 8.14
CA PHE A 2 19.30 16.62 6.95
C PHE A 2 18.37 15.43 7.27
N SER A 3 18.08 15.18 8.55
CA SER A 3 17.29 14.02 9.00
C SER A 3 15.79 14.30 9.16
N GLU A 4 15.34 15.56 9.09
CA GLU A 4 13.94 15.91 9.47
C GLU A 4 12.96 15.99 8.28
N LYS A 5 13.42 16.03 7.02
CA LYS A 5 12.51 16.28 5.88
C LYS A 5 11.98 15.02 5.16
N HIS A 6 12.40 13.82 5.55
CA HIS A 6 11.78 12.56 5.09
C HIS A 6 10.91 11.90 6.19
N GLN A 7 10.71 12.58 7.32
CA GLN A 7 10.08 12.04 8.53
C GLN A 7 8.53 12.09 8.54
N LEU A 8 7.86 12.44 7.45
CA LEU A 8 6.39 12.63 7.41
C LEU A 8 5.65 11.68 6.45
N LEU A 9 6.13 10.46 6.25
CA LEU A 9 5.35 9.41 5.57
C LEU A 9 4.58 8.48 6.53
N PHE A 10 4.86 8.56 7.84
CA PHE A 10 4.13 7.82 8.87
C PHE A 10 3.96 8.73 10.09
N GLY A 11 2.76 9.30 10.29
CA GLY A 11 2.42 9.94 11.55
C GLY A 11 2.37 8.89 12.68
N PRO A 12 2.69 9.24 13.93
CA PRO A 12 2.57 8.32 15.05
C PRO A 12 1.12 7.84 15.14
N SER A 13 0.92 6.53 15.02
CA SER A 13 -0.39 5.91 15.22
C SER A 13 -0.78 6.04 16.70
N VAL A 14 -2.04 6.39 16.94
CA VAL A 14 -2.57 6.62 18.30
C VAL A 14 -3.02 5.31 18.96
N SER A 15 -2.94 4.17 18.25
CA SER A 15 -3.37 2.87 18.77
C SER A 15 -2.28 2.18 19.61
N SER A 16 -2.64 1.71 20.80
CA SER A 16 -1.79 0.88 21.67
C SER A 16 -1.44 -0.49 21.07
N THR A 17 -2.12 -0.89 19.98
CA THR A 17 -1.94 -2.16 19.27
C THR A 17 -0.97 -2.10 18.09
N ASP A 18 -0.44 -0.92 17.71
CA ASP A 18 0.58 -0.82 16.66
C ASP A 18 1.94 -1.37 17.16
N PRO A 19 2.57 -2.32 16.43
CA PRO A 19 3.90 -2.81 16.78
C PRO A 19 4.97 -1.71 16.86
N LEU A 20 4.76 -0.55 16.22
CA LEU A 20 5.64 0.62 16.33
C LEU A 20 5.53 1.35 17.68
N THR A 21 4.40 1.25 18.39
CA THR A 21 4.20 1.91 19.70
C THR A 21 4.57 1.03 20.89
N TRP A 22 4.91 -0.25 20.66
CA TRP A 22 5.31 -1.18 21.73
C TRP A 22 6.55 -0.73 22.50
N SER A 23 6.60 -1.10 23.79
CA SER A 23 7.74 -0.84 24.67
C SER A 23 9.04 -1.45 24.12
N HIS A 24 10.16 -0.77 24.38
CA HIS A 24 11.47 -1.22 23.91
C HIS A 24 11.78 -2.66 24.34
N LEU A 25 11.46 -3.04 25.58
CA LEU A 25 11.68 -4.41 26.08
C LEU A 25 10.90 -5.45 25.26
N ARG A 26 9.65 -5.18 24.91
CA ARG A 26 8.81 -6.09 24.11
C ARG A 26 9.37 -6.26 22.70
N LYS A 27 9.83 -5.17 22.07
CA LYS A 27 10.47 -5.19 20.74
C LYS A 27 11.76 -5.98 20.74
N GLU A 28 12.63 -5.76 21.73
CA GLU A 28 13.91 -6.46 21.84
C GLU A 28 13.74 -7.96 22.15
N LEU A 29 12.78 -8.35 22.99
CA LEU A 29 12.49 -9.77 23.26
C LEU A 29 11.97 -10.51 22.01
N LEU A 30 11.12 -9.85 21.22
CA LEU A 30 10.65 -10.39 19.94
C LEU A 30 11.81 -10.52 18.95
N PHE A 31 12.64 -9.48 18.82
CA PHE A 31 13.81 -9.49 17.95
C PHE A 31 14.84 -10.56 18.36
N ALA A 32 15.07 -10.75 19.67
CA ALA A 32 15.91 -11.82 20.18
C ALA A 32 15.36 -13.21 19.82
N THR A 33 14.03 -13.40 19.90
CA THR A 33 13.36 -14.64 19.49
C THR A 33 13.52 -14.92 17.99
N ILE A 34 13.42 -13.88 17.15
CA ILE A 34 13.69 -13.95 15.71
C ILE A 34 15.14 -14.40 15.45
N ILE A 35 16.11 -13.74 16.09
CA ILE A 35 17.53 -14.09 15.92
C ILE A 35 17.77 -15.54 16.36
N PHE A 36 17.28 -15.91 17.54
CA PHE A 36 17.46 -17.26 18.07
C PHE A 36 16.85 -18.31 17.13
N GLY A 37 15.64 -18.06 16.61
CA GLY A 37 14.96 -18.95 15.68
C GLY A 37 15.65 -19.05 14.32
N SER A 38 16.09 -17.94 13.75
CA SER A 38 16.84 -17.95 12.48
C SER A 38 18.21 -18.63 12.63
N CYS A 39 18.89 -18.48 13.78
CA CYS A 39 20.12 -19.20 14.08
C CYS A 39 19.89 -20.72 14.24
N ALA A 40 18.85 -21.12 14.99
CA ALA A 40 18.47 -22.53 15.16
C ALA A 40 18.08 -23.18 13.84
N THR A 41 17.45 -22.42 12.96
CA THR A 41 17.08 -22.89 11.63
C THR A 41 18.31 -22.98 10.72
N GLY A 42 19.21 -21.99 10.80
CA GLY A 42 20.48 -21.97 10.06
C GLY A 42 21.39 -23.16 10.37
N SER A 43 21.39 -23.67 11.61
CA SER A 43 22.22 -24.80 12.01
C SER A 43 21.80 -26.14 11.39
N LEU A 44 20.53 -26.32 10.99
CA LEU A 44 20.03 -27.60 10.46
C LEU A 44 20.71 -28.06 9.16
N GLY A 45 21.07 -27.12 8.28
CA GLY A 45 21.76 -27.43 7.03
C GLY A 45 23.14 -28.07 7.25
N PRO A 46 24.09 -27.35 7.87
CA PRO A 46 25.45 -27.83 8.10
C PRO A 46 25.59 -28.90 9.19
N LEU A 47 24.52 -29.25 9.91
CA LEU A 47 24.55 -30.15 11.08
C LEU A 47 25.35 -31.45 10.84
N LEU A 48 25.17 -32.11 9.70
CA LEU A 48 25.80 -33.40 9.38
C LEU A 48 27.09 -33.31 8.56
N VAL A 49 27.49 -32.10 8.13
CA VAL A 49 28.64 -31.90 7.22
C VAL A 49 29.93 -32.59 7.70
N PRO A 50 30.33 -32.49 8.98
CA PRO A 50 31.56 -33.15 9.44
C PRO A 50 31.52 -34.68 9.35
N ALA A 51 30.32 -35.26 9.32
CA ALA A 51 30.08 -36.69 9.50
C ALA A 51 29.59 -37.40 8.23
N PHE A 52 29.69 -36.79 7.04
CA PHE A 52 29.17 -37.43 5.83
C PHE A 52 29.82 -38.78 5.53
N VAL A 53 31.15 -38.90 5.68
CA VAL A 53 31.86 -40.18 5.47
C VAL A 53 31.52 -41.20 6.56
N SER A 54 31.47 -40.79 7.83
CA SER A 54 31.14 -41.71 8.94
C SER A 54 29.68 -42.15 8.94
N LEU A 55 28.76 -41.27 8.54
CA LEU A 55 27.33 -41.57 8.39
C LEU A 55 27.05 -42.48 7.19
N ALA A 56 27.77 -42.28 6.08
CA ALA A 56 27.70 -43.17 4.92
C ALA A 56 28.11 -44.61 5.29
N ALA A 57 29.14 -44.75 6.14
CA ALA A 57 29.56 -46.03 6.68
C ALA A 57 28.55 -46.64 7.66
N ASP A 58 27.96 -45.85 8.57
CA ASP A 58 26.96 -46.33 9.56
C ASP A 58 25.67 -46.82 8.89
N LEU A 59 25.18 -46.10 7.87
CA LEU A 59 23.96 -46.45 7.15
C LEU A 59 24.19 -47.37 5.94
N GLN A 60 25.44 -47.73 5.62
CA GLN A 60 25.83 -48.56 4.47
C GLN A 60 25.26 -48.04 3.13
N VAL A 61 25.33 -46.72 2.92
CA VAL A 61 24.83 -46.05 1.71
C VAL A 61 25.94 -45.22 1.04
N SER A 62 25.75 -44.88 -0.23
CA SER A 62 26.71 -44.04 -0.96
C SER A 62 26.84 -42.65 -0.34
N LEU A 63 28.03 -42.04 -0.47
CA LEU A 63 28.27 -40.65 -0.03
C LEU A 63 27.31 -39.67 -0.72
N THR A 64 27.02 -39.89 -2.01
CA THR A 64 26.07 -39.09 -2.79
C THR A 64 24.66 -39.13 -2.20
N SER A 65 24.23 -40.29 -1.67
CA SER A 65 22.96 -40.40 -0.94
C SER A 65 22.97 -39.59 0.35
N ILE A 66 24.08 -39.58 1.10
CA ILE A 66 24.19 -38.78 2.32
C ILE A 66 24.19 -37.27 2.02
N THR A 67 24.89 -36.82 0.98
CA THR A 67 24.84 -35.41 0.57
C THR A 67 23.44 -34.98 0.10
N LEU A 68 22.67 -35.92 -0.46
CA LEU A 68 21.28 -35.69 -0.84
C LEU A 68 20.36 -35.43 0.37
N LEU A 69 20.71 -35.91 1.57
CA LEU A 69 19.97 -35.54 2.80
C LEU A 69 20.01 -34.04 3.06
N ASN A 70 21.14 -33.39 2.78
CA ASN A 70 21.27 -31.94 2.92
C ASN A 70 20.61 -31.22 1.73
N GLY A 71 20.80 -31.72 0.50
CA GLY A 71 20.16 -31.15 -0.69
C GLY A 71 18.63 -31.15 -0.59
N SER A 72 18.03 -32.26 -0.17
CA SER A 72 16.57 -32.40 -0.02
C SER A 72 16.00 -31.48 1.07
N LEU A 73 16.72 -31.31 2.18
CA LEU A 73 16.39 -30.33 3.22
C LEU A 73 16.39 -28.91 2.64
N VAL A 74 17.39 -28.55 1.84
CA VAL A 74 17.48 -27.22 1.22
C VAL A 74 16.35 -27.01 0.21
N MET A 75 16.02 -28.00 -0.63
CA MET A 75 14.88 -27.92 -1.56
C MET A 75 13.55 -27.68 -0.81
N ALA A 76 13.31 -28.45 0.25
CA ALA A 76 12.12 -28.30 1.07
C ALA A 76 12.06 -26.94 1.78
N LEU A 77 13.19 -26.39 2.22
CA LEU A 77 13.31 -25.01 2.70
C LEU A 77 12.88 -23.99 1.65
N GLY A 78 13.32 -24.12 0.40
CA GLY A 78 12.95 -23.19 -0.67
C GLY A 78 11.44 -23.16 -0.92
N LEU A 79 10.83 -24.34 -1.06
CA LEU A 79 9.38 -24.46 -1.24
C LEU A 79 8.61 -23.90 -0.04
N SER A 80 9.07 -24.24 1.18
CA SER A 80 8.47 -23.74 2.42
C SER A 80 8.59 -22.24 2.58
N ALA A 81 9.72 -21.63 2.23
CA ALA A 81 9.91 -20.19 2.30
C ALA A 81 8.87 -19.44 1.46
N TYR A 82 8.58 -19.94 0.26
CA TYR A 82 7.54 -19.40 -0.60
C TYR A 82 6.13 -19.57 -0.02
N VAL A 83 5.80 -20.80 0.40
CA VAL A 83 4.47 -21.12 0.97
C VAL A 83 4.23 -20.36 2.28
N CYS A 84 5.23 -20.23 3.14
CA CYS A 84 5.13 -19.49 4.40
C CYS A 84 4.93 -17.99 4.17
N SER A 85 5.63 -17.40 3.19
CA SER A 85 5.43 -15.99 2.81
C SER A 85 3.99 -15.71 2.41
N CYS A 86 3.42 -16.57 1.56
CA CYS A 86 2.02 -16.46 1.13
C CYS A 86 1.05 -16.74 2.29
N SER A 87 1.32 -17.77 3.09
CA SER A 87 0.47 -18.20 4.20
C SER A 87 0.38 -17.15 5.32
N ALA A 88 1.44 -16.38 5.54
CA ALA A 88 1.43 -15.30 6.52
C ALA A 88 0.42 -14.20 6.17
N ARG A 89 0.13 -13.98 4.88
CA ARG A 89 -0.91 -13.04 4.43
C ARG A 89 -2.32 -13.55 4.73
N CYS A 90 -2.52 -14.87 4.83
CA CYS A 90 -3.83 -15.49 5.04
C CYS A 90 -4.13 -15.80 6.52
N PHE A 91 -3.13 -16.27 7.28
CA PHE A 91 -3.31 -16.83 8.63
C PHE A 91 -2.63 -16.02 9.74
N GLY A 92 -1.96 -14.91 9.40
CA GLY A 92 -1.12 -14.15 10.33
C GLY A 92 0.28 -14.75 10.49
N LYS A 93 1.25 -13.93 10.90
CA LYS A 93 2.66 -14.34 11.01
C LYS A 93 2.87 -15.27 12.21
N ARG A 94 2.18 -15.02 13.34
CA ARG A 94 2.36 -15.83 14.56
C ARG A 94 1.96 -17.29 14.34
N SER A 95 0.84 -17.52 13.67
CA SER A 95 0.34 -18.87 13.33
C SER A 95 1.36 -19.64 12.49
N VAL A 96 1.99 -18.97 11.52
CA VAL A 96 3.02 -19.57 10.66
C VAL A 96 4.28 -19.91 11.46
N TYR A 97 4.75 -19.03 12.36
CA TYR A 97 5.90 -19.34 13.22
C TYR A 97 5.64 -20.51 14.18
N LEU A 98 4.45 -20.58 14.80
CA LEU A 98 4.09 -21.69 15.67
C LEU A 98 4.05 -23.01 14.90
N PHE A 99 3.36 -23.04 13.76
CA PHE A 99 3.26 -24.24 12.94
C PHE A 99 4.62 -24.72 12.45
N THR A 100 5.43 -23.82 11.91
CA THR A 100 6.77 -24.15 11.41
C THR A 100 7.70 -24.64 12.53
N THR A 101 7.68 -24.02 13.70
CA THR A 101 8.51 -24.45 14.85
C THR A 101 8.11 -25.83 15.35
N ILE A 102 6.80 -26.11 15.49
CA ILE A 102 6.29 -27.43 15.88
C ILE A 102 6.71 -28.50 14.87
N LEU A 103 6.60 -28.18 13.57
CA LEU A 103 6.98 -29.09 12.50
C LEU A 103 8.47 -29.45 12.56
N VAL A 104 9.34 -28.44 12.73
CA VAL A 104 10.79 -28.69 12.86
C VAL A 104 11.12 -29.48 14.12
N LEU A 105 10.50 -29.16 15.26
CA LEU A 105 10.71 -29.88 16.52
C LEU A 105 10.37 -31.37 16.36
N ALA A 106 9.18 -31.68 15.84
CA ALA A 106 8.75 -33.05 15.58
C ALA A 106 9.70 -33.76 14.59
N ALA A 107 10.11 -33.07 13.53
CA ALA A 107 11.02 -33.61 12.53
C ALA A 107 12.46 -33.80 13.06
N CYS A 108 12.91 -33.02 14.04
CA CYS A 108 14.18 -33.25 14.74
C CYS A 108 14.13 -34.50 15.62
N CYS A 109 13.06 -34.69 16.39
CA CYS A 109 12.83 -35.91 17.16
C CYS A 109 12.75 -37.15 16.25
N TRP A 110 12.08 -37.03 15.09
CA TRP A 110 12.01 -38.09 14.09
C TRP A 110 13.40 -38.40 13.49
N GLY A 111 14.17 -37.37 13.13
CA GLY A 111 15.54 -37.53 12.63
C GLY A 111 16.44 -38.27 13.62
N ALA A 112 16.35 -37.92 14.91
CA ALA A 112 17.11 -38.57 15.99
C ALA A 112 16.73 -40.05 16.19
N ALA A 113 15.43 -40.37 16.06
CA ALA A 113 14.90 -41.73 16.24
C ALA A 113 15.01 -42.61 14.97
N SER A 114 15.43 -42.04 13.84
CA SER A 114 15.48 -42.75 12.57
C SER A 114 16.51 -43.89 12.55
N LYS A 115 16.09 -45.03 11.97
CA LYS A 115 16.90 -46.25 11.83
C LYS A 115 17.24 -46.61 10.38
N SER A 116 16.57 -45.98 9.41
CA SER A 116 16.78 -46.21 7.99
C SER A 116 17.10 -44.91 7.26
N TYR A 117 17.84 -45.01 6.16
CA TYR A 117 18.13 -43.87 5.28
C TYR A 117 16.86 -43.19 4.76
N THR A 118 15.85 -43.96 4.36
CA THR A 118 14.59 -43.41 3.85
C THR A 118 13.81 -42.66 4.93
N SER A 119 13.79 -43.16 6.16
CA SER A 119 13.19 -42.46 7.30
C SER A 119 13.96 -41.19 7.64
N LEU A 120 15.29 -41.22 7.56
CA LEU A 120 16.14 -40.06 7.80
C LEU A 120 15.92 -39.00 6.70
N LEU A 121 15.85 -39.40 5.43
CA LEU A 121 15.54 -38.53 4.30
C LEU A 121 14.17 -37.87 4.45
N ALA A 122 13.13 -38.63 4.83
CA ALA A 122 11.81 -38.08 5.08
C ALA A 122 11.85 -37.03 6.20
N SER A 123 12.50 -37.34 7.33
CA SER A 123 12.64 -36.38 8.43
C SER A 123 13.34 -35.08 7.99
N ARG A 124 14.30 -35.17 7.06
CA ARG A 124 15.04 -34.02 6.52
C ARG A 124 14.19 -33.13 5.62
N VAL A 125 13.32 -33.74 4.82
CA VAL A 125 12.32 -32.99 4.02
C VAL A 125 11.35 -32.25 4.95
N PHE A 126 10.83 -32.89 6.00
CA PHE A 126 9.95 -32.24 6.96
C PHE A 126 10.65 -31.14 7.78
N GLN A 127 11.93 -31.32 8.13
CA GLN A 127 12.76 -30.25 8.71
C GLN A 127 12.81 -29.06 7.76
N GLY A 128 13.18 -29.28 6.49
CA GLY A 128 13.19 -28.21 5.48
C GLY A 128 11.85 -27.52 5.32
N LEU A 129 10.74 -28.27 5.33
CA LEU A 129 9.39 -27.70 5.27
C LEU A 129 9.05 -26.79 6.46
N GLY A 130 9.65 -27.02 7.62
CA GLY A 130 9.49 -26.15 8.79
C GLY A 130 10.52 -25.01 8.86
N MET A 131 11.57 -24.99 8.04
CA MET A 131 12.58 -23.93 8.09
C MET A 131 12.13 -22.61 7.43
N GLY A 132 11.14 -22.65 6.53
CA GLY A 132 10.76 -21.50 5.71
C GLY A 132 10.24 -20.28 6.48
N GLY A 133 9.60 -20.48 7.64
CA GLY A 133 9.07 -19.38 8.46
C GLY A 133 10.17 -18.39 8.89
N PHE A 134 11.24 -18.89 9.53
CA PHE A 134 12.33 -18.07 10.05
C PHE A 134 13.31 -17.56 9.00
N PHE A 135 13.33 -18.12 7.79
CA PHE A 135 14.15 -17.63 6.69
C PHE A 135 13.42 -16.60 5.83
N ALA A 136 12.13 -16.79 5.55
CA ALA A 136 11.37 -15.91 4.67
C ALA A 136 10.74 -14.72 5.41
N LEU A 137 10.09 -14.95 6.56
CA LEU A 137 9.28 -13.93 7.24
C LEU A 137 10.08 -13.09 8.22
N ALA A 138 11.15 -13.64 8.79
CA ALA A 138 11.83 -13.04 9.92
C ALA A 138 12.62 -11.79 9.55
N GLY A 139 13.46 -11.88 8.51
CA GLY A 139 14.33 -10.79 8.10
C GLY A 139 13.64 -9.65 7.34
N THR A 140 12.64 -9.97 6.52
CA THR A 140 12.09 -9.01 5.53
C THR A 140 10.68 -8.54 5.87
N ALA A 141 9.86 -9.31 6.60
CA ALA A 141 8.47 -8.95 6.87
C ALA A 141 8.22 -8.63 8.34
N SER A 142 8.89 -9.33 9.27
CA SER A 142 8.65 -9.16 10.71
C SER A 142 9.42 -7.97 11.27
N ILE A 143 10.68 -7.78 10.87
CA ILE A 143 11.49 -6.61 11.28
C ILE A 143 10.90 -5.30 10.75
N ASN A 144 10.36 -5.28 9.53
CA ASN A 144 9.74 -4.09 8.92
C ASN A 144 8.49 -3.60 9.64
N ASP A 145 7.79 -4.50 10.33
CA ASP A 145 6.56 -4.16 11.04
C ASP A 145 6.86 -3.55 12.42
N ILE A 146 8.05 -3.77 12.98
CA ILE A 146 8.36 -3.41 14.37
C ILE A 146 9.27 -2.18 14.47
N TYR A 147 10.20 -2.02 13.51
CA TYR A 147 11.20 -0.96 13.53
C TYR A 147 10.94 0.10 12.46
N ASN A 148 11.18 1.36 12.83
CA ASN A 148 11.11 2.49 11.93
C ASN A 148 12.20 2.41 10.84
N VAL A 149 11.99 3.13 9.73
CA VAL A 149 12.85 3.09 8.54
C VAL A 149 14.32 3.38 8.86
N ASP A 150 14.60 4.28 9.80
CA ASP A 150 15.95 4.69 10.18
C ASP A 150 16.73 3.60 10.94
N GLU A 151 16.05 2.81 11.76
CA GLU A 151 16.66 1.74 12.56
C GLU A 151 16.63 0.37 11.85
N ARG A 152 15.74 0.23 10.86
CA ARG A 152 15.51 -1.01 10.12
C ARG A 152 16.78 -1.58 9.49
N GLY A 153 17.60 -0.73 8.87
CA GLY A 153 18.82 -1.18 8.16
C GLY A 153 19.80 -1.89 9.09
N TRP A 154 20.05 -1.32 10.28
CA TRP A 154 20.90 -1.92 11.30
C TRP A 154 20.36 -3.26 11.81
N ARG A 155 19.05 -3.34 12.07
CA ARG A 155 18.40 -4.55 12.59
C ARG A 155 18.41 -5.71 11.60
N VAL A 156 18.15 -5.42 10.32
CA VAL A 156 18.26 -6.42 9.23
C VAL A 156 19.71 -6.90 9.09
N GLY A 157 20.68 -5.98 9.18
CA GLY A 157 22.10 -6.31 9.16
C GLY A 157 22.52 -7.25 10.29
N LEU A 158 22.07 -6.98 11.52
CA LEU A 158 22.35 -7.81 12.69
C LEU A 158 21.72 -9.21 12.58
N TRP A 159 20.48 -9.30 12.09
CA TRP A 159 19.84 -10.58 11.80
C TRP A 159 20.62 -11.40 10.77
N ASN A 160 21.00 -10.79 9.64
CA ASN A 160 21.76 -11.46 8.58
C ASN A 160 23.14 -11.94 9.10
N PHE A 161 23.82 -11.10 9.88
CA PHE A 161 25.08 -11.46 10.53
C PHE A 161 24.92 -12.67 11.45
N ALA A 162 23.88 -12.69 12.30
CA ALA A 162 23.63 -13.80 13.22
C ALA A 162 23.37 -15.11 12.48
N VAL A 163 22.58 -15.08 11.39
CA VAL A 163 22.32 -16.26 10.55
C VAL A 163 23.62 -16.81 9.96
N ILE A 164 24.44 -15.95 9.36
CA ILE A 164 25.70 -16.36 8.73
C ILE A 164 26.67 -16.95 9.77
N VAL A 165 26.78 -16.33 10.94
CA VAL A 165 27.59 -16.85 12.04
C VAL A 165 27.09 -18.23 12.48
N SER A 166 25.79 -18.42 12.63
CA SER A 166 25.21 -19.69 13.09
C SER A 166 25.49 -20.86 12.13
N VAL A 167 25.36 -20.64 10.82
CA VAL A 167 25.59 -21.66 9.78
C VAL A 167 27.05 -22.14 9.84
N ASN A 168 28.00 -21.22 10.00
CA ASN A 168 29.42 -21.58 10.02
C ASN A 168 29.92 -22.05 11.39
N LEU A 169 29.25 -21.67 12.48
CA LEU A 169 29.56 -22.17 13.83
C LEU A 169 29.13 -23.63 14.03
N THR A 170 28.08 -24.06 13.31
CA THR A 170 27.48 -25.37 13.50
C THR A 170 28.43 -26.55 13.27
N PRO A 171 29.22 -26.63 12.18
CA PRO A 171 30.17 -27.74 11.96
C PRO A 171 31.20 -27.92 13.09
N ILE A 172 31.55 -26.83 13.79
CA ILE A 172 32.49 -26.85 14.92
C ILE A 172 31.86 -27.60 16.10
N ILE A 173 30.62 -27.23 16.44
CA ILE A 173 29.87 -27.84 17.55
C ILE A 173 29.43 -29.26 17.17
N SER A 174 28.85 -29.44 15.98
CA SER A 174 28.37 -30.75 15.55
C SER A 174 29.51 -31.74 15.36
N GLY A 175 30.68 -31.32 14.86
CA GLY A 175 31.85 -32.19 14.75
C GLY A 175 32.29 -32.78 16.09
N THR A 176 32.32 -31.95 17.16
CA THR A 176 32.67 -32.42 18.52
C THR A 176 31.60 -33.32 19.12
N VAL A 177 30.32 -32.94 18.99
CA VAL A 177 29.18 -33.74 19.48
C VAL A 177 29.11 -35.10 18.79
N ILE A 178 29.28 -35.14 17.46
CA ILE A 178 29.20 -36.38 16.69
C ILE A 178 30.35 -37.32 17.07
N SER A 179 31.54 -36.78 17.32
CA SER A 179 32.70 -37.57 17.72
C SER A 179 32.63 -38.08 19.16
N ALA A 180 32.03 -37.32 20.09
CA ALA A 180 31.98 -37.67 21.51
C ALA A 180 30.75 -38.53 21.88
N LEU A 181 29.63 -38.32 21.20
CA LEU A 181 28.36 -39.00 21.47
C LEU A 181 27.94 -39.80 20.24
N SER A 182 27.14 -39.20 19.36
CA SER A 182 26.73 -39.76 18.07
C SER A 182 26.03 -38.69 17.22
N TRP A 183 25.85 -38.98 15.93
CA TRP A 183 25.06 -38.13 15.04
C TRP A 183 23.59 -37.99 15.44
N ARG A 184 23.05 -38.96 16.21
CA ARG A 184 21.69 -38.89 16.75
C ARG A 184 21.56 -37.84 17.84
N TRP A 185 22.58 -37.71 18.68
CA TRP A 185 22.62 -36.67 19.72
C TRP A 185 22.68 -35.26 19.15
N ALA A 186 23.28 -35.07 17.97
CA ALA A 186 23.23 -33.79 17.26
C ALA A 186 21.78 -33.37 16.94
N PHE A 187 20.90 -34.31 16.58
CA PHE A 187 19.47 -34.03 16.39
C PHE A 187 18.71 -33.82 17.71
N TRP A 188 19.05 -34.55 18.78
CA TRP A 188 18.43 -34.34 20.09
C TRP A 188 18.74 -32.95 20.66
N LEU A 189 19.99 -32.48 20.53
CA LEU A 189 20.35 -31.11 20.91
C LEU A 189 19.58 -30.07 20.09
N GLN A 190 19.43 -30.30 18.79
CA GLN A 190 18.63 -29.43 17.93
C GLN A 190 17.14 -29.44 18.32
N ALA A 191 16.59 -30.59 18.71
CA ALA A 191 15.22 -30.71 19.22
C ALA A 191 15.05 -29.90 20.53
N ILE A 192 16.02 -29.96 21.45
CA ILE A 192 16.01 -29.14 22.67
C ILE A 192 16.02 -27.64 22.30
N GLN A 193 16.87 -27.24 21.36
CA GLN A 193 16.94 -25.86 20.89
C GLN A 193 15.60 -25.38 20.30
N PHE A 194 14.93 -26.21 19.49
CA PHE A 194 13.60 -25.90 18.95
C PHE A 194 12.48 -25.96 20.01
N GLY A 195 12.63 -26.76 21.07
CA GLY A 195 11.72 -26.76 22.22
C GLY A 195 11.79 -25.44 23.00
N VAL A 196 13.00 -24.92 23.23
CA VAL A 196 13.21 -23.58 23.81
C VAL A 196 12.68 -22.50 22.88
N LEU A 197 12.89 -22.63 21.56
CA LEU A 197 12.34 -21.70 20.58
C LEU A 197 10.81 -21.71 20.59
N LEU A 198 10.17 -22.87 20.69
CA LEU A 198 8.71 -22.99 20.76
C LEU A 198 8.15 -22.25 21.99
N ALA A 199 8.77 -22.44 23.17
CA ALA A 199 8.42 -21.69 24.36
C ALA A 199 8.60 -20.17 24.14
N ALA A 200 9.72 -19.75 23.54
CA ALA A 200 9.97 -18.34 23.24
C ALA A 200 8.94 -17.75 22.26
N VAL A 201 8.52 -18.49 21.22
CA VAL A 201 7.48 -18.05 20.27
C VAL A 201 6.11 -17.97 20.95
N ILE A 202 5.79 -18.88 21.87
CA ILE A 202 4.52 -18.84 22.62
C ILE A 202 4.44 -17.60 23.51
N PHE A 203 5.50 -17.30 24.26
CA PHE A 203 5.50 -16.23 25.27
C PHE A 203 5.89 -14.84 24.74
N PHE A 204 6.84 -14.76 23.80
CA PHE A 204 7.44 -13.48 23.39
C PHE A 204 7.04 -13.02 21.98
N PHE A 205 6.28 -13.82 21.23
CA PHE A 205 5.88 -13.49 19.86
C PHE A 205 4.38 -13.17 19.75
N PRO A 206 3.95 -11.92 20.03
CA PRO A 206 2.61 -11.45 19.68
C PRO A 206 2.43 -11.38 18.15
N GLU A 207 1.18 -11.31 17.69
CA GLU A 207 0.90 -11.13 16.26
C GLU A 207 1.44 -9.77 15.80
N THR A 208 2.33 -9.79 14.81
CA THR A 208 3.00 -8.60 14.27
C THR A 208 2.33 -8.08 13.02
N THR A 209 1.40 -8.84 12.44
CA THR A 209 0.61 -8.43 11.28
C THR A 209 -0.39 -7.35 11.70
N PHE A 210 0.09 -6.12 11.80
CA PHE A 210 -0.75 -4.95 11.97
C PHE A 210 -0.91 -4.29 10.62
N ARG A 211 -2.15 -4.29 10.11
CA ARG A 211 -2.45 -3.47 8.95
C ARG A 211 -2.44 -2.02 9.40
N ARG A 212 -1.31 -1.33 9.18
CA ARG A 212 -1.33 0.12 9.08
C ARG A 212 -2.24 0.43 7.92
N GLU A 213 -3.50 0.75 8.21
CA GLU A 213 -4.27 1.47 7.24
C GLU A 213 -3.44 2.72 6.95
N ILE A 214 -2.91 2.80 5.73
CA ILE A 214 -2.67 4.11 5.14
C ILE A 214 -3.97 4.85 5.42
N SER A 215 -3.93 5.98 6.11
CA SER A 215 -5.13 6.76 6.47
C SER A 215 -5.81 7.24 5.17
N GLY A 216 -6.50 6.32 4.51
CA GLY A 216 -6.59 6.21 3.08
C GLY A 216 -7.22 4.87 2.69
N SER A 217 -8.53 4.91 2.49
CA SER A 217 -9.36 3.93 1.76
C SER A 217 -9.71 2.60 2.46
N ARG A 218 -10.91 2.56 3.08
CA ARG A 218 -11.91 1.51 2.79
C ARG A 218 -13.35 1.98 3.13
N PRO A 219 -14.32 1.80 2.21
CA PRO A 219 -15.71 2.18 2.40
C PRO A 219 -16.46 1.07 3.15
N THR A 220 -17.10 1.40 4.27
CA THR A 220 -18.05 0.50 4.93
C THR A 220 -19.45 0.94 4.55
N THR A 221 -20.02 0.28 3.55
CA THR A 221 -21.47 0.24 3.35
C THR A 221 -22.08 -0.52 4.53
N CYS A 222 -22.83 0.15 5.38
CA CYS A 222 -23.78 -0.49 6.28
C CYS A 222 -25.19 -0.02 5.90
N ASN A 223 -25.93 -0.97 5.33
CA ASN A 223 -27.38 -0.93 5.27
C ASN A 223 -27.91 -0.72 6.69
N LEU A 224 -28.72 0.31 6.89
CA LEU A 224 -29.57 0.45 8.06
C LEU A 224 -30.97 0.02 7.66
N GLU A 225 -31.30 -1.22 8.02
CA GLU A 225 -32.70 -1.59 8.25
C GLU A 225 -33.18 -0.88 9.52
N THR A 226 -34.40 -0.36 9.41
CA THR A 226 -35.18 0.37 10.38
C THR A 226 -35.46 -0.44 11.65
N SER A 227 -35.31 0.20 12.82
CA SER A 227 -36.25 0.01 13.92
C SER A 227 -36.23 1.23 14.86
N SER A 228 -37.45 1.67 15.13
CA SER A 228 -37.89 2.72 16.05
C SER A 228 -37.75 2.27 17.51
N ASP A 229 -37.37 3.18 18.42
CA ASP A 229 -38.23 3.66 19.50
C ASP A 229 -37.47 4.34 20.65
N ASP A 230 -38.27 5.14 21.34
CA ASP A 230 -38.06 6.22 22.29
C ASP A 230 -37.46 5.82 23.65
N HIS A 231 -36.84 6.80 24.33
CA HIS A 231 -36.96 7.12 25.78
C HIS A 231 -35.70 7.73 26.45
N THR A 232 -35.82 9.04 26.71
CA THR A 232 -35.60 9.79 27.96
C THR A 232 -34.43 9.51 28.91
N LEU A 233 -33.58 10.54 29.04
CA LEU A 233 -33.05 11.20 30.25
C LEU A 233 -32.75 10.37 31.52
N ASP A 234 -31.48 10.33 31.93
CA ASP A 234 -31.05 10.98 33.20
C ASP A 234 -29.52 11.03 33.33
N HIS A 235 -29.02 12.18 33.81
CA HIS A 235 -27.65 12.35 34.28
C HIS A 235 -27.48 11.67 35.65
N PRO A 236 -26.28 11.18 35.99
CA PRO A 236 -25.60 11.80 37.13
C PRO A 236 -24.08 11.95 36.99
N GLU A 237 -23.64 13.15 37.35
CA GLU A 237 -22.52 13.56 38.20
C GLU A 237 -21.17 12.80 38.21
N LEU A 238 -20.12 13.63 38.08
CA LEU A 238 -18.73 13.35 38.36
C LEU A 238 -18.54 12.91 39.82
N ASP A 239 -17.79 11.82 40.01
CA ASP A 239 -16.97 11.64 41.21
C ASP A 239 -15.53 11.26 40.83
N THR A 240 -14.64 12.14 41.24
CA THR A 240 -13.19 11.99 41.25
C THR A 240 -12.78 11.05 42.38
N GLU A 241 -12.22 9.88 42.05
CA GLU A 241 -11.32 9.17 42.97
C GLU A 241 -10.05 8.71 42.22
N GLU A 242 -8.97 9.44 42.47
CA GLU A 242 -7.60 8.97 42.32
C GLU A 242 -7.35 7.86 43.36
N LYS A 243 -7.21 6.61 42.92
CA LYS A 243 -6.53 5.56 43.70
C LYS A 243 -5.48 4.87 42.84
N GLY A 244 -4.23 5.18 43.16
CA GLY A 244 -3.07 4.44 42.67
C GLY A 244 -3.18 2.96 43.00
N GLY A 245 -3.19 2.14 41.95
CA GLY A 245 -3.08 0.69 42.00
C GLY A 245 -1.94 0.24 41.08
N ARG A 246 -1.03 -0.54 41.64
CA ARG A 246 0.15 -1.15 41.00
C ARG A 246 -0.17 -1.80 39.63
N PRO A 247 0.81 -1.91 38.72
CA PRO A 247 0.60 -2.61 37.46
C PRO A 247 0.35 -4.09 37.77
N VAL A 248 -0.90 -4.52 37.66
CA VAL A 248 -1.22 -5.94 37.63
C VAL A 248 -0.67 -6.46 36.32
N VAL A 249 0.45 -7.18 36.42
CA VAL A 249 0.96 -8.05 35.38
C VAL A 249 -0.04 -9.19 35.24
N THR A 250 -1.10 -8.97 34.44
CA THR A 250 -1.92 -10.06 33.93
C THR A 250 -1.20 -10.64 32.72
N SER A 251 -0.25 -11.52 33.02
CA SER A 251 0.26 -12.47 32.05
C SER A 251 -0.90 -13.35 31.55
N ALA A 252 -0.94 -13.58 30.23
CA ALA A 252 -1.74 -14.60 29.54
C ALA A 252 -3.19 -14.25 29.13
N SER A 253 -3.47 -13.02 28.68
CA SER A 253 -4.59 -12.78 27.76
C SER A 253 -4.14 -12.96 26.31
N ILE A 254 -4.72 -13.96 25.64
CA ILE A 254 -4.57 -14.20 24.20
C ILE A 254 -5.37 -13.10 23.49
N GLU A 255 -4.76 -11.94 23.26
CA GLU A 255 -5.32 -10.94 22.34
C GLU A 255 -5.21 -11.49 20.91
N SER A 256 -6.28 -12.15 20.45
CA SER A 256 -6.43 -12.57 19.07
C SER A 256 -6.88 -11.37 18.23
N ILE A 257 -5.93 -10.70 17.58
CA ILE A 257 -6.22 -9.71 16.54
C ILE A 257 -7.01 -10.42 15.42
N PRO A 258 -8.14 -9.87 14.94
CA PRO A 258 -8.94 -10.51 13.90
C PRO A 258 -8.18 -10.51 12.56
N VAL A 259 -7.58 -11.65 12.21
CA VAL A 259 -6.94 -11.87 10.91
C VAL A 259 -8.03 -11.98 9.84
N GLN A 260 -8.08 -11.02 8.91
CA GLN A 260 -8.98 -11.10 7.76
C GLN A 260 -8.49 -12.17 6.79
N ARG A 261 -9.09 -13.38 6.87
CA ARG A 261 -8.82 -14.54 6.00
C ARG A 261 -9.06 -14.18 4.53
N HIS A 262 -7.99 -14.02 3.75
CA HIS A 262 -8.09 -14.03 2.29
C HIS A 262 -8.29 -15.48 1.82
N ASN A 263 -9.53 -15.90 1.60
CA ASN A 263 -9.88 -17.26 1.19
C ASN A 263 -9.69 -17.55 -0.33
N SER A 264 -8.66 -16.98 -0.98
CA SER A 264 -8.41 -17.28 -2.40
C SER A 264 -7.07 -17.98 -2.61
N LEU A 265 -7.11 -19.13 -3.29
CA LEU A 265 -5.92 -19.83 -3.82
C LEU A 265 -5.07 -18.92 -4.73
N PHE A 266 -5.66 -17.82 -5.21
CA PHE A 266 -5.00 -16.79 -6.01
C PHE A 266 -3.82 -16.11 -5.29
N VAL A 267 -3.82 -16.05 -3.95
CA VAL A 267 -2.70 -15.49 -3.15
C VAL A 267 -1.39 -16.27 -3.38
N PHE A 268 -1.48 -17.57 -3.66
CA PHE A 268 -0.32 -18.43 -3.96
C PHE A 268 0.11 -18.38 -5.43
N ILE A 269 -0.65 -17.72 -6.31
CA ILE A 269 -0.35 -17.67 -7.75
C ILE A 269 0.12 -16.27 -8.16
N GLU A 270 -0.43 -15.22 -7.56
CA GLU A 270 -0.09 -13.82 -7.84
C GLU A 270 1.43 -13.52 -7.81
N PRO A 271 2.23 -14.05 -6.86
CA PRO A 271 3.66 -13.81 -6.85
C PRO A 271 4.42 -14.46 -8.02
N LEU A 272 3.92 -15.57 -8.59
CA LEU A 272 4.64 -16.28 -9.66
C LEU A 272 4.84 -15.42 -10.92
N ALA A 273 3.94 -14.48 -11.17
CA ALA A 273 4.06 -13.58 -12.31
C ALA A 273 5.20 -12.54 -12.14
N ILE A 274 5.72 -12.35 -10.92
CA ILE A 274 6.91 -11.51 -10.67
C ILE A 274 8.20 -12.17 -11.19
N VAL A 275 8.23 -13.50 -11.34
CA VAL A 275 9.42 -14.23 -11.81
C VAL A 275 9.87 -13.79 -13.20
N ILE A 276 9.00 -13.16 -13.98
CA ILE A 276 9.29 -12.65 -15.32
C ILE A 276 10.11 -11.34 -15.27
N ASP A 277 10.14 -10.66 -14.12
CA ASP A 277 10.89 -9.41 -13.95
C ASP A 277 12.42 -9.68 -14.06
N PRO A 278 13.14 -9.02 -14.99
CA PRO A 278 14.57 -9.19 -15.18
C PRO A 278 15.41 -8.99 -13.91
N ILE A 279 15.01 -8.08 -13.02
CA ILE A 279 15.72 -7.80 -11.76
C ILE A 279 15.61 -9.00 -10.82
N VAL A 280 14.42 -9.59 -10.75
CA VAL A 280 14.12 -10.75 -9.89
C VAL A 280 14.80 -12.00 -10.45
N ILE A 281 14.83 -12.18 -11.77
CA ILE A 281 15.59 -13.23 -12.44
C ILE A 281 17.08 -13.10 -12.09
N TRP A 282 17.64 -11.90 -12.28
CA TRP A 282 19.05 -11.64 -11.98
C TRP A 282 19.37 -11.89 -10.50
N GLY A 283 18.56 -11.33 -9.60
CA GLY A 283 18.71 -11.51 -8.15
C GLY A 283 18.63 -12.98 -7.73
N SER A 284 17.72 -13.73 -8.35
CA SER A 284 17.58 -15.18 -8.14
C SER A 284 18.82 -15.94 -8.60
N ILE A 285 19.33 -15.67 -9.81
CA ILE A 285 20.52 -16.33 -10.36
C ILE A 285 21.76 -16.00 -9.53
N MET A 286 21.97 -14.72 -9.22
CA MET A 286 23.12 -14.26 -8.44
C MET A 286 23.12 -14.88 -7.05
N TRP A 287 21.98 -14.85 -6.36
CA TRP A 287 21.89 -15.42 -5.02
C TRP A 287 22.04 -16.94 -5.03
N SER A 288 21.45 -17.62 -6.03
CA SER A 288 21.66 -19.06 -6.27
C SER A 288 23.13 -19.39 -6.38
N MET A 289 23.87 -18.67 -7.22
CA MET A 289 25.27 -18.96 -7.48
C MET A 289 26.16 -18.64 -6.27
N THR A 290 26.01 -17.45 -5.67
CA THR A 290 26.84 -17.02 -4.55
C THR A 290 26.62 -17.87 -3.31
N PHE A 291 25.37 -18.19 -2.96
CA PHE A 291 25.08 -18.99 -1.76
C PHE A 291 25.40 -20.48 -1.94
N THR A 292 25.35 -21.00 -3.17
CA THR A 292 25.66 -22.43 -3.45
C THR A 292 27.04 -22.82 -2.96
N TRP A 293 28.01 -21.89 -2.91
CA TRP A 293 29.35 -22.15 -2.39
C TRP A 293 29.39 -22.66 -0.95
N THR A 294 28.51 -22.17 -0.07
CA THR A 294 28.43 -22.66 1.31
C THR A 294 27.97 -24.12 1.34
N ILE A 295 27.02 -24.50 0.48
CA ILE A 295 26.51 -25.87 0.38
C ILE A 295 27.55 -26.77 -0.30
N LEU A 296 28.18 -26.27 -1.37
CA LEU A 296 29.19 -26.97 -2.14
C LEU A 296 30.39 -27.33 -1.26
N LEU A 297 30.94 -26.38 -0.50
CA LEU A 297 32.03 -26.64 0.43
C LEU A 297 31.63 -27.69 1.48
N GLY A 298 30.44 -27.57 2.05
CA GLY A 298 29.93 -28.57 3.00
C GLY A 298 29.77 -29.96 2.39
N ALA A 299 29.32 -30.06 1.13
CA ALA A 299 29.11 -31.33 0.44
C ALA A 299 30.40 -32.12 0.22
N VAL A 300 31.47 -31.45 -0.20
CA VAL A 300 32.72 -32.13 -0.61
C VAL A 300 33.80 -32.15 0.47
N ALA A 301 33.68 -31.33 1.52
CA ALA A 301 34.76 -31.20 2.51
C ALA A 301 35.05 -32.51 3.27
N SER A 302 34.03 -33.23 3.72
CA SER A 302 34.23 -34.52 4.40
C SER A 302 34.92 -35.54 3.47
N GLN A 303 34.60 -35.53 2.18
CA GLN A 303 35.24 -36.37 1.18
C GLN A 303 36.73 -36.03 0.97
N ILE A 304 37.04 -34.73 0.85
CA ILE A 304 38.39 -34.24 0.51
C ILE A 304 39.35 -34.35 1.69
N PHE A 305 38.93 -33.93 2.89
CA PHE A 305 39.83 -33.80 4.04
C PHE A 305 39.96 -35.07 4.88
N THR A 306 39.03 -36.02 4.74
CA THR A 306 39.17 -37.36 5.34
C THR A 306 40.07 -38.26 4.51
N ALA A 307 40.21 -37.97 3.20
CA ALA A 307 41.10 -38.72 2.31
C ALA A 307 42.58 -38.30 2.45
N PRO A 308 43.53 -39.16 2.06
CA PRO A 308 44.95 -38.78 1.92
C PRO A 308 45.11 -37.61 0.92
N PRO A 309 45.96 -36.60 1.19
CA PRO A 309 47.04 -36.53 2.19
C PRO A 309 46.65 -35.98 3.57
N TYR A 310 45.40 -35.58 3.81
CA TYR A 310 45.00 -34.84 5.01
C TYR A 310 44.62 -35.74 6.20
N ASN A 311 43.97 -36.88 5.95
CA ASN A 311 43.57 -37.89 6.95
C ASN A 311 42.96 -37.29 8.25
N MET A 312 42.09 -36.28 8.10
CA MET A 312 41.52 -35.56 9.23
C MET A 312 40.40 -36.35 9.91
N SER A 313 40.31 -36.24 11.23
CA SER A 313 39.17 -36.74 12.00
C SER A 313 37.92 -35.88 11.77
N THR A 314 36.73 -36.42 12.09
CA THR A 314 35.45 -35.68 12.03
C THR A 314 35.50 -34.33 12.76
N VAL A 315 36.21 -34.24 13.89
CA VAL A 315 36.38 -33.00 14.65
C VAL A 315 37.26 -32.00 13.89
N ALA A 316 38.36 -32.47 13.29
CA ALA A 316 39.27 -31.63 12.53
C ALA A 316 38.63 -31.10 11.23
N VAL A 317 37.85 -31.93 10.52
CA VAL A 317 37.06 -31.51 9.37
C VAL A 317 36.01 -30.47 9.78
N GLY A 318 35.29 -30.70 10.89
CA GLY A 318 34.31 -29.74 11.41
C GLY A 318 34.93 -28.40 11.83
N SER A 319 36.13 -28.44 12.43
CA SER A 319 36.87 -27.23 12.82
C SER A 319 37.35 -26.44 11.60
N LEU A 320 37.87 -27.13 10.58
CA LEU A 320 38.35 -26.51 9.34
C LEU A 320 37.19 -25.88 8.53
N THR A 321 36.11 -26.64 8.36
CA THR A 321 34.91 -26.21 7.61
C THR A 321 34.04 -25.21 8.37
N GLY A 322 34.27 -25.04 9.66
CA GLY A 322 33.61 -24.04 10.47
C GLY A 322 34.42 -22.75 10.61
N ILE A 323 35.64 -22.81 11.16
CA ILE A 323 36.40 -21.62 11.60
C ILE A 323 36.77 -20.70 10.43
N GLY A 324 37.33 -21.25 9.35
CA GLY A 324 37.72 -20.46 8.18
C GLY A 324 36.51 -19.75 7.55
N PRO A 325 35.49 -20.52 7.14
CA PRO A 325 34.24 -19.98 6.63
C PRO A 325 33.54 -18.97 7.56
N LEU A 326 33.58 -19.20 8.87
CA LEU A 326 33.01 -18.30 9.88
C LEU A 326 33.70 -16.93 9.87
N ILE A 327 35.04 -16.90 9.96
CA ILE A 327 35.82 -15.66 9.96
C ILE A 327 35.59 -14.90 8.64
N GLY A 328 35.67 -15.62 7.52
CA GLY A 328 35.47 -15.06 6.19
C GLY A 328 34.11 -14.41 6.02
N SER A 329 33.04 -15.16 6.26
CA SER A 329 31.67 -14.69 6.05
C SER A 329 31.26 -13.59 7.03
N ALA A 330 31.67 -13.67 8.30
CA ALA A 330 31.42 -12.63 9.30
C ALA A 330 32.05 -11.29 8.89
N LEU A 331 33.34 -11.30 8.50
CA LEU A 331 34.02 -10.11 8.01
C LEU A 331 33.40 -9.60 6.70
N GLY A 332 33.06 -10.50 5.78
CA GLY A 332 32.45 -10.17 4.50
C GLY A 332 31.09 -9.48 4.66
N THR A 333 30.25 -9.94 5.59
CA THR A 333 28.94 -9.34 5.86
C THR A 333 29.05 -7.98 6.52
N VAL A 334 29.92 -7.82 7.53
CA VAL A 334 30.11 -6.53 8.23
C VAL A 334 30.69 -5.48 7.27
N ILE A 335 31.76 -5.83 6.56
CA ILE A 335 32.41 -4.93 5.60
C ILE A 335 31.48 -4.66 4.41
N GLY A 336 30.78 -5.68 3.91
CA GLY A 336 29.82 -5.54 2.83
C GLY A 336 28.68 -4.57 3.17
N GLY A 337 28.10 -4.69 4.38
CA GLY A 337 27.07 -3.77 4.86
C GLY A 337 27.57 -2.32 4.93
N PHE A 338 28.73 -2.10 5.55
CA PHE A 338 29.34 -0.77 5.63
C PHE A 338 29.65 -0.16 4.26
N LEU A 339 30.22 -0.96 3.34
CA LEU A 339 30.52 -0.52 1.98
C LEU A 339 29.25 -0.22 1.17
N CYS A 340 28.17 -0.98 1.37
CA CYS A 340 26.89 -0.73 0.70
C CYS A 340 26.34 0.65 1.08
N ASP A 341 26.38 0.99 2.37
CA ASP A 341 25.89 2.28 2.87
C ASP A 341 26.80 3.44 2.44
N LEU A 342 28.12 3.23 2.47
CA LEU A 342 29.09 4.24 2.04
C LEU A 342 28.97 4.53 0.54
N SER A 343 28.88 3.47 -0.28
CA SER A 343 28.69 3.58 -1.74
C SER A 343 27.40 4.33 -2.06
N SER A 344 26.31 3.95 -1.41
CA SER A 344 24.99 4.60 -1.56
C SER A 344 25.03 6.08 -1.22
N LYS A 345 25.60 6.45 -0.06
CA LYS A 345 25.69 7.86 0.38
C LYS A 345 26.60 8.69 -0.52
N SER A 346 27.77 8.15 -0.89
CA SER A 346 28.74 8.85 -1.73
C SER A 346 28.19 9.12 -3.13
N MET A 347 27.53 8.13 -3.73
CA MET A 347 26.97 8.23 -5.07
C MET A 347 25.69 9.07 -5.11
N ALA A 348 24.82 8.97 -4.09
CA ALA A 348 23.67 9.86 -3.95
C ALA A 348 24.11 11.32 -3.80
N GLY A 349 25.17 11.60 -3.03
CA GLY A 349 25.75 12.94 -2.92
C GLY A 349 26.29 13.48 -4.25
N LYS A 350 26.83 12.61 -5.12
CA LYS A 350 27.28 12.97 -6.47
C LYS A 350 26.13 13.08 -7.48
N ASN A 351 24.99 12.45 -7.23
CA ASN A 351 23.81 12.43 -8.10
C ASN A 351 22.74 13.45 -7.67
N ALA A 352 23.16 14.68 -7.32
CA ALA A 352 22.27 15.76 -6.88
C ALA A 352 21.32 15.38 -5.72
N GLY A 353 21.69 14.40 -4.88
CA GLY A 353 20.86 13.92 -3.77
C GLY A 353 19.82 12.86 -4.13
N ILE A 354 19.72 12.44 -5.40
CA ILE A 354 18.76 11.42 -5.85
C ILE A 354 19.38 10.03 -5.63
N TYR A 355 18.77 9.24 -4.75
CA TYR A 355 19.16 7.86 -4.46
C TYR A 355 18.66 6.89 -5.53
N GLU A 356 19.51 5.95 -5.95
CA GLU A 356 19.18 4.90 -6.89
C GLU A 356 19.63 3.55 -6.34
N PRO A 357 18.81 2.47 -6.43
CA PRO A 357 19.18 1.14 -5.95
C PRO A 357 20.51 0.62 -6.51
N GLU A 358 20.87 0.99 -7.75
CA GLU A 358 22.12 0.58 -8.41
C GLU A 358 23.38 1.03 -7.66
N PHE A 359 23.30 2.05 -6.80
CA PHE A 359 24.44 2.53 -6.02
C PHE A 359 24.96 1.51 -4.99
N ARG A 360 24.22 0.43 -4.73
CA ARG A 360 24.65 -0.70 -3.89
C ARG A 360 25.51 -1.73 -4.63
N LEU A 361 25.38 -1.82 -5.96
CA LEU A 361 26.05 -2.84 -6.79
C LEU A 361 27.59 -2.76 -6.82
N PRO A 362 28.27 -1.61 -6.60
CA PRO A 362 29.74 -1.56 -6.57
C PRO A 362 30.40 -2.49 -5.53
N VAL A 363 29.68 -2.84 -4.45
CA VAL A 363 30.16 -3.78 -3.41
C VAL A 363 30.40 -5.19 -3.95
N MET A 364 29.80 -5.55 -5.08
CA MET A 364 30.00 -6.85 -5.71
C MET A 364 31.39 -7.00 -6.37
N LEU A 365 32.09 -5.91 -6.68
CA LEU A 365 33.44 -5.96 -7.27
C LEU A 365 34.47 -6.59 -6.32
N PRO A 366 34.66 -6.10 -5.08
CA PRO A 366 35.57 -6.75 -4.13
C PRO A 366 35.13 -8.19 -3.79
N ALA A 367 33.83 -8.46 -3.74
CA ALA A 367 33.33 -9.83 -3.58
C ALA A 367 33.74 -10.74 -4.75
N THR A 368 33.69 -10.26 -5.98
CA THR A 368 34.08 -11.02 -7.18
C THR A 368 35.58 -11.34 -7.15
N LEU A 369 36.42 -10.38 -6.77
CA LEU A 369 37.86 -10.59 -6.63
C LEU A 369 38.18 -11.63 -5.55
N ALA A 370 37.51 -11.55 -4.39
CA ALA A 370 37.64 -12.55 -3.35
C ALA A 370 37.17 -13.94 -3.81
N MET A 371 36.11 -14.02 -4.63
CA MET A 371 35.63 -15.29 -5.19
C MET A 371 36.67 -15.93 -6.12
N ILE A 372 37.35 -15.12 -6.95
CA ILE A 372 38.45 -15.59 -7.82
C ILE A 372 39.57 -16.18 -6.96
N VAL A 373 40.08 -15.40 -6.00
CA VAL A 373 41.20 -15.84 -5.16
C VAL A 373 40.83 -17.08 -4.32
N GLY A 374 39.62 -17.10 -3.77
CA GLY A 374 39.13 -18.20 -2.95
C GLY A 374 38.92 -19.50 -3.73
N ALA A 375 38.20 -19.45 -4.87
CA ALA A 375 37.86 -20.66 -5.63
C ALA A 375 39.08 -21.29 -6.31
N PHE A 376 39.85 -20.51 -7.06
CA PHE A 376 41.04 -21.01 -7.76
C PHE A 376 42.17 -21.36 -6.78
N GLY A 377 42.34 -20.55 -5.72
CA GLY A 377 43.32 -20.81 -4.66
C GLY A 377 43.03 -22.09 -3.89
N LEU A 378 41.76 -22.34 -3.53
CA LEU A 378 41.38 -23.59 -2.86
C LEU A 378 41.59 -24.81 -3.76
N GLY A 379 41.22 -24.71 -5.04
CA GLY A 379 41.46 -25.79 -6.01
C GLY A 379 42.93 -26.15 -6.13
N ALA A 380 43.81 -25.15 -6.27
CA ALA A 380 45.25 -25.35 -6.31
C ALA A 380 45.79 -25.94 -4.99
N ALA A 381 45.38 -25.39 -3.85
CA ALA A 381 45.83 -25.86 -2.55
C ALA A 381 45.48 -27.33 -2.30
N THR A 382 44.27 -27.75 -2.69
CA THR A 382 43.85 -29.15 -2.55
C THR A 382 44.57 -30.10 -3.51
N GLN A 383 44.91 -29.65 -4.72
CA GLN A 383 45.59 -30.46 -5.74
C GLN A 383 47.05 -30.73 -5.37
N TYR A 384 47.75 -29.72 -4.86
CA TYR A 384 49.14 -29.83 -4.44
C TYR A 384 49.31 -30.40 -3.02
N GLY A 385 48.22 -30.72 -2.33
CA GLY A 385 48.26 -31.27 -0.97
C GLY A 385 48.91 -30.31 0.04
N LEU A 386 48.68 -29.00 -0.09
CA LEU A 386 49.21 -28.00 0.85
C LEU A 386 48.59 -28.18 2.24
N SER A 387 49.18 -27.57 3.27
CA SER A 387 48.65 -27.67 4.65
C SER A 387 47.15 -27.34 4.73
N ALA A 388 46.43 -28.06 5.59
CA ALA A 388 45.01 -27.83 5.84
C ALA A 388 44.70 -26.39 6.27
N VAL A 389 45.65 -25.71 6.95
CA VAL A 389 45.51 -24.30 7.34
C VAL A 389 45.46 -23.39 6.10
N VAL A 390 46.28 -23.67 5.08
CA VAL A 390 46.27 -22.92 3.81
C VAL A 390 44.94 -23.10 3.09
N CYS A 391 44.40 -24.33 3.08
CA CYS A 391 43.05 -24.58 2.57
C CYS A 391 41.99 -23.80 3.36
N GLY A 392 42.13 -23.73 4.69
CA GLY A 392 41.25 -22.94 5.57
C GLY A 392 41.28 -21.44 5.28
N VAL A 393 42.44 -20.88 4.96
CA VAL A 393 42.57 -19.47 4.55
C VAL A 393 41.84 -19.21 3.23
N PHE A 394 41.99 -20.08 2.23
CA PHE A 394 41.26 -19.93 0.97
C PHE A 394 39.75 -20.12 1.16
N MET A 395 39.32 -21.03 2.03
CA MET A 395 37.91 -21.16 2.41
C MET A 395 37.36 -19.91 3.11
N ALA A 396 38.18 -19.23 3.91
CA ALA A 396 37.82 -17.96 4.53
C ALA A 396 37.66 -16.84 3.48
N ILE A 397 38.62 -16.70 2.55
CA ILE A 397 38.52 -15.72 1.46
C ILE A 397 37.30 -16.00 0.57
N LEU A 398 37.02 -17.28 0.30
CA LEU A 398 35.85 -17.69 -0.46
C LEU A 398 34.54 -17.33 0.27
N ASN A 399 34.43 -17.63 1.57
CA ASN A 399 33.23 -17.28 2.34
C ASN A 399 33.12 -15.77 2.62
N PHE A 400 34.21 -15.02 2.59
CA PHE A 400 34.18 -13.56 2.57
C PHE A 400 33.46 -13.05 1.32
N ALA A 401 33.76 -13.62 0.14
CA ALA A 401 33.03 -13.32 -1.08
C ALA A 401 31.55 -13.67 -0.99
N VAL A 402 31.21 -14.81 -0.36
CA VAL A 402 29.81 -15.23 -0.16
C VAL A 402 29.08 -14.27 0.78
N GLY A 403 29.65 -13.93 1.94
CA GLY A 403 29.03 -13.03 2.92
C GLY A 403 28.81 -11.63 2.37
N MET A 404 29.81 -11.07 1.68
CA MET A 404 29.71 -9.77 1.03
C MET A 404 28.72 -9.77 -0.14
N GLY A 405 28.81 -10.79 -1.01
CA GLY A 405 27.96 -10.92 -2.18
C GLY A 405 26.48 -11.08 -1.82
N CYS A 406 26.16 -11.95 -0.85
CA CYS A 406 24.78 -12.11 -0.39
C CYS A 406 24.22 -10.80 0.20
N THR A 407 25.03 -10.07 0.97
CA THR A 407 24.62 -8.78 1.56
C THR A 407 24.29 -7.75 0.48
N GLY A 408 25.13 -7.64 -0.56
CA GLY A 408 24.89 -6.74 -1.69
C GLY A 408 23.65 -7.10 -2.50
N ILE A 409 23.44 -8.39 -2.80
CA ILE A 409 22.29 -8.87 -3.58
C ILE A 409 20.97 -8.65 -2.82
N VAL A 410 20.91 -8.99 -1.53
CA VAL A 410 19.71 -8.80 -0.71
C VAL A 410 19.39 -7.33 -0.55
N ALA A 411 20.39 -6.48 -0.32
CA ALA A 411 20.18 -5.04 -0.18
C ALA A 411 19.68 -4.40 -1.49
N TYR A 412 20.25 -4.78 -2.64
CA TYR A 412 19.81 -4.31 -3.94
C TYR A 412 18.38 -4.78 -4.29
N THR A 413 18.11 -6.08 -4.14
CA THR A 413 16.79 -6.65 -4.49
C THR A 413 15.68 -6.12 -3.58
N ASN A 414 15.95 -5.91 -2.29
CA ASN A 414 15.01 -5.30 -1.35
C ASN A 414 14.65 -3.87 -1.75
N ASP A 415 15.65 -3.06 -2.13
CA ASP A 415 15.43 -1.67 -2.54
C ASP A 415 14.77 -1.57 -3.93
N ALA A 416 15.10 -2.47 -4.85
CA ALA A 416 14.50 -2.50 -6.18
C ALA A 416 13.04 -2.99 -6.17
N CYS A 417 12.69 -3.93 -5.29
CA CYS A 417 11.34 -4.53 -5.23
C CYS A 417 10.38 -3.84 -4.24
N GLY A 418 10.87 -2.97 -3.37
CA GLY A 418 10.06 -2.15 -2.47
C GLY A 418 9.07 -2.94 -1.61
N GLN A 419 7.78 -2.63 -1.71
CA GLN A 419 6.72 -3.25 -0.90
C GLN A 419 6.52 -4.76 -1.17
N ARG A 420 6.95 -5.27 -2.33
CA ARG A 420 6.85 -6.70 -2.69
C ARG A 420 8.15 -7.47 -2.46
N ALA A 421 9.12 -6.88 -1.75
CA ALA A 421 10.42 -7.50 -1.50
C ALA A 421 10.32 -8.91 -0.87
N GLY A 422 9.33 -9.15 0.01
CA GLY A 422 9.10 -10.47 0.61
C GLY A 422 8.72 -11.56 -0.41
N ASP A 423 7.85 -11.23 -1.37
CA ASP A 423 7.43 -12.15 -2.43
C ASP A 423 8.61 -12.46 -3.38
N CYS A 424 9.36 -11.44 -3.78
CA CYS A 424 10.56 -11.60 -4.62
C CYS A 424 11.64 -12.45 -3.93
N PHE A 425 11.85 -12.23 -2.64
CA PHE A 425 12.81 -12.99 -1.83
C PHE A 425 12.40 -14.46 -1.69
N GLY A 426 11.11 -14.73 -1.49
CA GLY A 426 10.59 -16.10 -1.45
C GLY A 426 10.82 -16.86 -2.76
N LEU A 427 10.59 -16.22 -3.90
CA LEU A 427 10.83 -16.79 -5.24
C LEU A 427 12.31 -17.04 -5.50
N ALA A 428 13.17 -16.07 -5.14
CA ALA A 428 14.61 -16.23 -5.25
C ALA A 428 15.12 -17.40 -4.37
N MET A 429 14.52 -17.62 -3.20
CA MET A 429 14.85 -18.76 -2.34
C MET A 429 14.46 -20.11 -2.97
N VAL A 430 13.33 -20.19 -3.68
CA VAL A 430 12.95 -21.40 -4.44
C VAL A 430 13.98 -21.68 -5.53
N ALA A 431 14.34 -20.68 -6.33
CA ALA A 431 15.34 -20.81 -7.40
C ALA A 431 16.70 -21.29 -6.84
N LYS A 432 17.17 -20.64 -5.77
CA LYS A 432 18.41 -21.00 -5.05
C LYS A 432 18.40 -22.44 -4.58
N SER A 433 17.29 -22.86 -3.99
CA SER A 433 17.17 -24.18 -3.37
C SER A 433 17.06 -25.27 -4.43
N ALA A 434 16.35 -25.02 -5.52
CA ALA A 434 16.29 -25.93 -6.66
C ALA A 434 17.65 -26.11 -7.33
N PHE A 435 18.39 -25.02 -7.52
CA PHE A 435 19.73 -25.05 -8.08
C PHE A 435 20.71 -25.84 -7.20
N ALA A 436 20.74 -25.56 -5.89
CA ALA A 436 21.60 -26.27 -4.95
C ALA A 436 21.26 -27.77 -4.85
N PHE A 437 19.97 -28.13 -4.89
CA PHE A 437 19.52 -29.52 -4.89
C PHE A 437 20.00 -30.26 -6.14
N GLY A 438 19.83 -29.67 -7.33
CA GLY A 438 20.27 -30.27 -8.59
C GLY A 438 21.79 -30.55 -8.62
N LEU A 439 22.60 -29.62 -8.10
CA LEU A 439 24.05 -29.80 -8.03
C LEU A 439 24.50 -30.84 -6.98
N SER A 440 23.69 -31.07 -5.94
CA SER A 440 23.99 -32.05 -4.90
C SER A 440 24.08 -33.50 -5.43
N PHE A 441 23.45 -33.79 -6.57
CA PHE A 441 23.58 -35.08 -7.26
C PHE A 441 24.93 -35.25 -7.95
N VAL A 442 25.63 -34.16 -8.25
CA VAL A 442 26.79 -34.15 -9.15
C VAL A 442 28.10 -33.94 -8.40
N PHE A 443 28.09 -33.26 -7.24
CA PHE A 443 29.32 -32.82 -6.56
C PHE A 443 30.33 -33.93 -6.29
N ASN A 444 29.95 -34.98 -5.53
CA ASN A 444 30.90 -36.03 -5.13
C ASN A 444 31.44 -36.79 -6.35
N ASP A 445 30.57 -37.16 -7.28
CA ASP A 445 30.92 -37.89 -8.50
C ASP A 445 31.87 -37.09 -9.40
N PHE A 446 31.66 -35.77 -9.49
CA PHE A 446 32.52 -34.89 -10.27
C PHE A 446 33.91 -34.79 -9.66
N VAL A 447 34.01 -34.65 -8.34
CA VAL A 447 35.31 -34.62 -7.63
C VAL A 447 36.06 -35.93 -7.85
N VAL A 448 35.40 -37.07 -7.79
CA VAL A 448 36.03 -38.38 -8.06
C VAL A 448 36.53 -38.49 -9.50
N LYS A 449 35.72 -38.06 -10.49
CA LYS A 449 36.04 -38.23 -11.92
C LYS A 449 37.08 -37.25 -12.46
N ARG A 450 37.08 -36.01 -11.98
CA ARG A 450 37.87 -34.89 -12.56
C ARG A 450 38.91 -34.30 -11.61
N GLY A 451 38.90 -34.70 -10.34
CA GLY A 451 39.78 -34.14 -9.32
C GLY A 451 39.32 -32.79 -8.78
N THR A 452 39.95 -32.35 -7.69
CA THR A 452 39.57 -31.15 -6.93
C THR A 452 39.90 -29.84 -7.64
N LEU A 453 41.02 -29.76 -8.37
CA LEU A 453 41.41 -28.56 -9.13
C LEU A 453 40.36 -28.18 -10.19
N ILE A 454 40.00 -29.14 -11.04
CA ILE A 454 39.05 -28.91 -12.13
C ILE A 454 37.67 -28.60 -11.55
N PHE A 455 37.28 -29.29 -10.48
CA PHE A 455 36.03 -29.03 -9.77
C PHE A 455 35.92 -27.58 -9.29
N PHE A 456 36.83 -27.13 -8.42
CA PHE A 456 36.78 -25.78 -7.86
C PHE A 456 36.99 -24.69 -8.92
N SER A 457 37.84 -24.93 -9.93
CA SER A 457 38.06 -23.98 -11.02
C SER A 457 36.84 -23.83 -11.93
N THR A 458 36.10 -24.92 -12.19
CA THR A 458 34.91 -24.90 -13.05
C THR A 458 33.77 -24.13 -12.36
N PHE A 459 33.44 -24.48 -11.12
CA PHE A 459 32.42 -23.75 -10.35
C PHE A 459 32.86 -22.32 -10.06
N GLY A 460 34.17 -22.08 -9.84
CA GLY A 460 34.78 -20.76 -9.71
C GLY A 460 34.57 -19.89 -10.95
N ALA A 461 34.92 -20.41 -12.13
CA ALA A 461 34.75 -19.69 -13.40
C ALA A 461 33.28 -19.36 -13.68
N VAL A 462 32.36 -20.32 -13.48
CA VAL A 462 30.91 -20.07 -13.64
C VAL A 462 30.45 -18.98 -12.68
N SER A 463 30.93 -19.00 -11.43
CA SER A 463 30.54 -17.99 -10.42
C SER A 463 31.00 -16.61 -10.81
N VAL A 464 32.24 -16.48 -11.31
CA VAL A 464 32.81 -15.21 -11.73
C VAL A 464 32.06 -14.67 -12.95
N VAL A 465 31.75 -15.50 -13.93
CA VAL A 465 30.94 -15.09 -15.11
C VAL A 465 29.59 -14.55 -14.66
N VAL A 466 28.90 -15.24 -13.76
CA VAL A 466 27.62 -14.79 -13.21
C VAL A 466 27.81 -13.48 -12.43
N MET A 467 28.83 -13.36 -11.58
CA MET A 467 29.08 -12.14 -10.81
C MET A 467 29.46 -10.93 -11.67
N LEU A 468 30.12 -11.14 -12.82
CA LEU A 468 30.43 -10.08 -13.78
C LEU A 468 29.19 -9.48 -14.46
N THR A 469 28.05 -10.18 -14.46
CA THR A 469 26.76 -9.61 -14.90
C THR A 469 26.30 -8.42 -14.05
N ASN A 470 26.95 -8.17 -12.91
CA ASN A 470 26.79 -6.95 -12.14
C ASN A 470 27.16 -5.67 -12.91
N ILE A 471 28.15 -5.74 -13.82
CA ILE A 471 28.60 -4.59 -14.62
C ILE A 471 27.50 -4.10 -15.57
N PRO A 472 26.90 -4.94 -16.45
CA PRO A 472 25.81 -4.50 -17.30
C PRO A 472 24.60 -4.05 -16.51
N LEU A 473 24.30 -4.67 -15.36
CA LEU A 473 23.19 -4.23 -14.49
C LEU A 473 23.47 -2.86 -13.84
N PHE A 474 24.71 -2.55 -13.51
CA PHE A 474 25.07 -1.23 -12.99
C PHE A 474 24.94 -0.13 -14.06
N ILE A 475 25.32 -0.42 -15.30
CA ILE A 475 25.27 0.56 -16.41
C ILE A 475 23.84 0.74 -16.93
N TRP A 476 23.13 -0.36 -17.21
CA TRP A 476 21.82 -0.35 -17.84
C TRP A 476 20.66 -0.63 -16.89
N GLY A 477 20.92 -0.78 -15.59
CA GLY A 477 19.91 -1.12 -14.57
C GLY A 477 18.69 -0.22 -14.64
N LYS A 478 18.88 1.10 -14.70
CA LYS A 478 17.77 2.07 -14.82
C LYS A 478 16.88 1.81 -16.03
N GLN A 479 17.49 1.48 -17.18
CA GLN A 479 16.76 1.21 -18.42
C GLN A 479 16.02 -0.12 -18.34
N ILE A 480 16.63 -1.13 -17.72
CA ILE A 480 16.01 -2.44 -17.49
C ILE A 480 14.81 -2.31 -16.54
N ARG A 481 14.93 -1.50 -15.46
CA ARG A 481 13.84 -1.20 -14.55
C ARG A 481 12.71 -0.43 -15.22
N ALA A 482 13.04 0.65 -15.94
CA ALA A 482 12.05 1.41 -16.70
C ALA A 482 11.32 0.55 -17.75
N TRP A 483 12.04 -0.38 -18.40
CA TRP A 483 11.47 -1.34 -19.33
C TRP A 483 10.55 -2.36 -18.64
N ALA A 484 10.97 -2.88 -17.47
CA ALA A 484 10.19 -3.82 -16.67
C ALA A 484 8.91 -3.15 -16.13
N ASP A 485 9.03 -1.94 -15.58
CA ASP A 485 7.91 -1.12 -15.12
C ASP A 485 6.92 -0.80 -16.25
N GLY A 486 7.41 -0.57 -17.48
CA GLY A 486 6.58 -0.34 -18.65
C GLY A 486 5.83 -1.58 -19.15
N ARG A 487 6.29 -2.79 -18.79
CA ARG A 487 5.70 -4.07 -19.20
C ARG A 487 5.02 -4.85 -18.06
N ASP A 488 5.05 -4.34 -16.83
CA ASP A 488 4.51 -5.02 -15.66
C ASP A 488 3.01 -5.39 -15.88
N LEU A 489 2.81 -6.65 -16.26
CA LEU A 489 1.51 -7.30 -16.50
C LEU A 489 0.67 -7.34 -15.20
N LEU A 490 1.30 -7.20 -14.03
CA LEU A 490 0.64 -7.18 -12.72
C LEU A 490 0.30 -5.76 -12.25
N ARG A 491 1.09 -4.73 -12.56
CA ARG A 491 0.62 -3.33 -12.41
C ARG A 491 -0.58 -3.07 -13.33
N ARG A 492 -0.65 -3.67 -14.52
CA ARG A 492 -1.88 -3.65 -15.32
C ARG A 492 -3.08 -4.33 -14.65
N ARG A 493 -2.92 -5.10 -13.56
CA ARG A 493 -4.04 -5.61 -12.73
C ARG A 493 -4.24 -4.81 -11.43
N ASN A 494 -3.18 -4.34 -10.76
CA ASN A 494 -3.31 -3.59 -9.49
C ASN A 494 -3.41 -2.07 -9.64
N ILE A 495 -2.80 -1.44 -10.66
CA ILE A 495 -3.19 -0.07 -11.07
C ILE A 495 -4.62 -0.11 -11.61
N HIS A 496 -5.01 -1.20 -12.27
CA HIS A 496 -6.41 -1.40 -12.66
C HIS A 496 -7.36 -1.55 -11.46
N THR A 497 -6.93 -1.95 -10.26
CA THR A 497 -7.89 -2.16 -9.16
C THR A 497 -8.22 -0.88 -8.38
N THR A 498 -7.30 0.09 -8.30
CA THR A 498 -7.61 1.41 -7.72
C THR A 498 -8.29 2.33 -8.73
N TYR A 499 -7.94 2.25 -10.02
CA TYR A 499 -8.62 3.03 -11.08
C TYR A 499 -9.98 2.43 -11.49
N LEU A 500 -10.22 1.13 -11.35
CA LEU A 500 -11.49 0.50 -11.75
C LEU A 500 -12.53 0.33 -10.63
N ARG A 501 -12.28 0.76 -9.37
CA ARG A 501 -13.42 0.93 -8.46
C ARG A 501 -14.39 2.03 -8.91
N VAL A 502 -13.94 2.91 -9.81
CA VAL A 502 -14.77 3.89 -10.54
C VAL A 502 -15.36 3.32 -11.84
N PHE A 503 -14.93 2.14 -12.29
CA PHE A 503 -15.48 1.46 -13.47
C PHE A 503 -16.21 0.18 -13.05
N LYS A 504 -17.30 0.36 -12.31
CA LYS A 504 -18.41 -0.60 -12.40
C LYS A 504 -19.04 -0.40 -13.77
N MET A 505 -19.34 -1.50 -14.47
CA MET A 505 -19.84 -1.54 -15.85
C MET A 505 -20.78 -0.37 -16.15
N THR A 506 -20.32 0.53 -17.03
CA THR A 506 -21.08 1.67 -17.54
C THR A 506 -22.36 1.16 -18.19
N THR A 507 -23.50 1.64 -17.69
CA THR A 507 -24.72 1.74 -18.48
C THR A 507 -24.36 2.38 -19.83
N PRO A 508 -24.83 1.85 -20.97
CA PRO A 508 -24.57 2.46 -22.27
C PRO A 508 -25.04 3.92 -22.22
N GLN A 509 -24.11 4.86 -22.44
CA GLN A 509 -24.47 6.27 -22.44
C GLN A 509 -25.45 6.54 -23.58
N PRO A 510 -26.55 7.28 -23.33
CA PRO A 510 -27.44 7.71 -24.40
C PRO A 510 -26.67 8.56 -25.41
N SER A 511 -27.01 8.44 -26.70
CA SER A 511 -26.36 9.22 -27.76
C SER A 511 -26.65 10.72 -27.64
N GLN A 512 -27.84 11.06 -27.16
CA GLN A 512 -28.33 12.41 -26.98
C GLN A 512 -29.04 12.53 -25.63
N VAL A 513 -28.81 13.63 -24.90
CA VAL A 513 -29.44 13.91 -23.61
C VAL A 513 -30.08 15.29 -23.63
N ARG A 514 -31.38 15.40 -23.33
CA ARG A 514 -32.03 16.71 -23.19
C ARG A 514 -31.92 17.21 -21.75
N VAL A 515 -31.40 18.42 -21.57
CA VAL A 515 -31.21 19.04 -20.25
C VAL A 515 -31.99 20.34 -20.10
N ALA A 516 -32.32 20.67 -18.86
CA ALA A 516 -33.02 21.87 -18.44
C ALA A 516 -32.18 22.64 -17.40
N VAL A 517 -32.02 23.94 -17.60
CA VAL A 517 -31.30 24.83 -16.68
C VAL A 517 -32.25 25.91 -16.23
N THR A 518 -32.54 25.96 -14.93
CA THR A 518 -33.48 26.98 -14.42
C THR A 518 -32.82 28.36 -14.37
N GLN A 519 -33.58 29.38 -14.70
CA GLN A 519 -33.32 30.77 -14.35
C GLN A 519 -34.58 31.26 -13.65
N ALA A 520 -34.64 31.11 -12.34
CA ALA A 520 -35.85 31.37 -11.57
C ALA A 520 -35.52 32.13 -10.30
N GLU A 521 -36.53 32.73 -9.70
CA GLU A 521 -36.48 33.39 -8.40
C GLU A 521 -37.08 32.48 -7.31
N PRO A 522 -36.40 32.24 -6.18
CA PRO A 522 -36.95 31.43 -5.10
C PRO A 522 -38.05 32.19 -4.35
N VAL A 523 -38.87 31.48 -3.58
CA VAL A 523 -39.80 32.16 -2.67
C VAL A 523 -39.02 32.53 -1.42
N TRP A 524 -38.50 33.76 -1.41
CA TRP A 524 -37.53 34.24 -0.41
C TRP A 524 -37.93 33.92 1.03
N LEU A 525 -37.05 33.19 1.72
CA LEU A 525 -37.18 32.86 3.14
C LEU A 525 -38.47 32.08 3.47
N ASP A 526 -38.97 31.28 2.51
CA ASP A 526 -40.09 30.37 2.70
C ASP A 526 -39.71 28.99 2.13
N LEU A 527 -39.37 28.08 3.05
CA LEU A 527 -38.95 26.72 2.71
C LEU A 527 -40.02 25.98 1.92
N LYS A 528 -41.26 25.97 2.41
CA LYS A 528 -42.35 25.17 1.84
C LYS A 528 -42.76 25.69 0.47
N ALA A 529 -42.95 27.00 0.35
CA ALA A 529 -43.33 27.60 -0.94
C ALA A 529 -42.22 27.43 -2.00
N THR A 530 -40.95 27.49 -1.60
CA THR A 530 -39.84 27.23 -2.53
C THR A 530 -39.78 25.76 -2.93
N VAL A 531 -40.06 24.82 -2.03
CA VAL A 531 -40.15 23.38 -2.35
C VAL A 531 -41.30 23.10 -3.33
N ASP A 532 -42.47 23.71 -3.13
CA ASP A 532 -43.61 23.59 -4.04
C ASP A 532 -43.29 24.16 -5.44
N LYS A 533 -42.61 25.32 -5.49
CA LYS A 533 -42.10 25.89 -6.75
C LYS A 533 -41.06 24.98 -7.39
N THR A 534 -40.18 24.36 -6.61
CA THR A 534 -39.15 23.41 -7.09
C THR A 534 -39.81 22.21 -7.77
N CYS A 535 -40.83 21.60 -7.13
CA CYS A 535 -41.57 20.46 -7.72
C CYS A 535 -42.30 20.86 -9.01
N SER A 536 -42.86 22.07 -9.06
CA SER A 536 -43.52 22.60 -10.26
C SER A 536 -42.55 22.77 -11.42
N LEU A 537 -41.34 23.31 -11.17
CA LEU A 537 -40.29 23.46 -12.19
C LEU A 537 -39.74 22.10 -12.66
N ILE A 538 -39.61 21.13 -11.76
CA ILE A 538 -39.25 19.74 -12.10
C ILE A 538 -40.28 19.15 -13.06
N ALA A 539 -41.57 19.30 -12.76
CA ALA A 539 -42.65 18.82 -13.61
C ALA A 539 -42.69 19.53 -14.97
N GLU A 540 -42.47 20.86 -15.00
CA GLU A 540 -42.39 21.61 -16.25
C GLU A 540 -41.22 21.10 -17.13
N ALA A 541 -40.03 20.95 -16.54
CA ALA A 541 -38.84 20.47 -17.26
C ALA A 541 -39.08 19.07 -17.86
N ALA A 542 -39.67 18.16 -17.08
CA ALA A 542 -40.03 16.82 -17.54
C ALA A 542 -41.10 16.84 -18.64
N SER A 543 -42.10 17.72 -18.54
CA SER A 543 -43.14 17.87 -19.58
C SER A 543 -42.56 18.28 -20.95
N LYS A 544 -41.42 18.98 -20.96
CA LYS A 544 -40.66 19.36 -22.16
C LYS A 544 -39.55 18.36 -22.52
N GLY A 545 -39.57 17.17 -21.92
CA GLY A 545 -38.70 16.04 -22.23
C GLY A 545 -37.28 16.12 -21.64
N ALA A 546 -37.02 17.00 -20.68
CA ALA A 546 -35.71 17.06 -20.04
C ALA A 546 -35.48 15.83 -19.15
N GLN A 547 -34.27 15.27 -19.22
CA GLN A 547 -33.83 14.13 -18.42
C GLN A 547 -33.01 14.56 -17.19
N LEU A 548 -32.52 15.79 -17.19
CA LEU A 548 -31.82 16.42 -16.08
C LEU A 548 -32.24 17.89 -15.96
N VAL A 549 -32.52 18.34 -14.73
CA VAL A 549 -32.81 19.74 -14.39
C VAL A 549 -31.85 20.24 -13.31
N SER A 550 -31.27 21.44 -13.50
CA SER A 550 -30.35 22.07 -12.54
C SER A 550 -30.92 23.32 -11.91
N PHE A 551 -30.63 23.52 -10.61
CA PHE A 551 -31.03 24.69 -9.82
C PHE A 551 -29.82 25.53 -9.34
N PRO A 552 -30.00 26.84 -9.09
CA PRO A 552 -28.93 27.77 -8.71
C PRO A 552 -28.31 27.52 -7.33
N GLU A 553 -27.23 28.24 -7.01
CA GLU A 553 -26.59 28.20 -5.69
C GLU A 553 -27.56 28.69 -4.61
N CYS A 554 -27.67 27.94 -3.51
CA CYS A 554 -28.58 28.25 -2.40
C CYS A 554 -30.04 28.51 -2.85
N TRP A 555 -30.53 27.82 -3.90
CA TRP A 555 -31.91 27.98 -4.39
C TRP A 555 -32.96 27.87 -3.29
N ILE A 556 -32.81 26.92 -2.35
CA ILE A 556 -33.65 26.85 -1.15
C ILE A 556 -32.85 27.38 0.06
N PRO A 557 -33.32 28.41 0.79
CA PRO A 557 -34.52 29.23 0.57
C PRO A 557 -34.26 30.51 -0.28
N GLY A 558 -33.13 30.54 -0.98
CA GLY A 558 -32.64 31.64 -1.79
C GLY A 558 -31.27 32.13 -1.32
N TYR A 559 -30.42 32.61 -2.24
CA TYR A 559 -29.08 33.07 -1.86
C TYR A 559 -29.16 34.29 -0.92
N PRO A 560 -28.40 34.32 0.20
CA PRO A 560 -28.58 35.32 1.25
C PRO A 560 -27.93 36.66 0.88
N ALA A 561 -28.51 37.39 -0.07
CA ALA A 561 -27.91 38.59 -0.67
C ALA A 561 -27.59 39.71 0.33
N TRP A 562 -28.29 39.78 1.48
CA TRP A 562 -28.09 40.83 2.49
C TRP A 562 -26.68 40.84 3.10
N ILE A 563 -25.95 39.72 3.07
CA ILE A 563 -24.58 39.64 3.59
C ILE A 563 -23.63 40.60 2.90
N TRP A 564 -23.92 40.98 1.66
CA TRP A 564 -23.14 41.93 0.87
C TRP A 564 -23.50 43.40 1.14
N THR A 565 -24.58 43.63 1.89
CA THR A 565 -24.99 44.95 2.37
C THR A 565 -24.52 45.18 3.80
N ARG A 566 -24.63 44.15 4.65
CA ARG A 566 -24.29 44.23 6.08
C ARG A 566 -23.80 42.88 6.62
N PRO A 567 -22.74 42.86 7.45
CA PRO A 567 -22.19 41.62 8.00
C PRO A 567 -23.06 41.00 9.10
N VAL A 568 -23.87 41.80 9.79
CA VAL A 568 -24.67 41.37 10.96
C VAL A 568 -26.14 41.74 10.74
N ASP A 569 -27.00 40.74 10.70
CA ASP A 569 -28.46 40.90 10.72
C ASP A 569 -29.07 39.69 11.44
N GLN A 570 -29.35 39.83 12.74
CA GLN A 570 -29.83 38.73 13.57
C GLN A 570 -31.23 38.24 13.17
N GLU A 571 -32.08 39.16 12.69
CA GLU A 571 -33.46 38.86 12.29
C GLU A 571 -33.46 37.97 11.04
N LEU A 572 -32.80 38.42 9.96
CA LEU A 572 -32.73 37.65 8.73
C LEU A 572 -31.91 36.38 8.90
N HIS A 573 -30.85 36.39 9.71
CA HIS A 573 -30.06 35.18 9.97
C HIS A 573 -30.89 34.09 10.67
N SER A 574 -31.68 34.46 11.69
CA SER A 574 -32.57 33.52 12.37
C SER A 574 -33.64 32.96 11.43
N ARG A 575 -34.29 33.83 10.64
CA ARG A 575 -35.28 33.41 9.64
C ARG A 575 -34.66 32.51 8.56
N TYR A 576 -33.43 32.79 8.15
CA TYR A 576 -32.72 31.99 7.17
C TYR A 576 -32.45 30.58 7.70
N ILE A 577 -31.91 30.45 8.92
CA ILE A 577 -31.70 29.14 9.58
C ILE A 577 -33.00 28.33 9.63
N GLN A 578 -34.12 28.95 9.99
CA GLN A 578 -35.44 28.30 10.07
C GLN A 578 -35.98 27.83 8.71
N ASN A 579 -35.55 28.45 7.62
CA ASN A 579 -36.00 28.12 6.26
C ASN A 579 -34.96 27.37 5.42
N SER A 580 -33.77 27.12 5.97
CA SER A 580 -32.75 26.29 5.34
C SER A 580 -33.14 24.81 5.39
N LEU A 581 -32.92 24.10 4.29
CA LEU A 581 -33.39 22.73 4.09
C LEU A 581 -32.49 21.70 4.79
N THR A 582 -33.08 20.72 5.46
CA THR A 582 -32.36 19.55 5.99
C THR A 582 -32.52 18.35 5.06
N VAL A 583 -31.46 17.57 4.83
CA VAL A 583 -31.48 16.43 3.89
C VAL A 583 -32.50 15.35 4.30
N SER A 584 -32.70 15.12 5.59
CA SER A 584 -33.67 14.15 6.14
C SER A 584 -35.10 14.70 6.30
N SER A 585 -35.39 15.90 5.80
CA SER A 585 -36.69 16.55 5.98
C SER A 585 -37.80 15.98 5.06
N PRO A 586 -39.09 16.12 5.45
CA PRO A 586 -40.23 15.85 4.57
C PRO A 586 -40.17 16.63 3.26
N GLU A 587 -39.66 17.86 3.29
CA GLU A 587 -39.50 18.74 2.13
C GLU A 587 -38.50 18.19 1.11
N MET A 588 -37.33 17.70 1.56
CA MET A 588 -36.39 17.01 0.67
C MET A 588 -37.00 15.73 0.09
N THR A 589 -37.77 15.00 0.90
CA THR A 589 -38.50 13.80 0.46
C THR A 589 -39.54 14.13 -0.62
N GLN A 590 -40.22 15.27 -0.52
CA GLN A 590 -41.15 15.75 -1.54
C GLN A 590 -40.45 16.03 -2.87
N ILE A 591 -39.27 16.65 -2.86
CA ILE A 591 -38.47 16.88 -4.07
C ILE A 591 -38.01 15.56 -4.68
N CYS A 592 -37.53 14.63 -3.85
CA CYS A 592 -37.14 13.29 -4.27
C CYS A 592 -38.29 12.52 -4.93
N LYS A 593 -39.50 12.63 -4.35
CA LYS A 593 -40.72 12.06 -4.92
C LYS A 593 -41.07 12.71 -6.27
N SER A 594 -40.98 14.04 -6.37
CA SER A 594 -41.20 14.76 -7.63
C SER A 594 -40.22 14.33 -8.72
N ALA A 595 -38.95 14.09 -8.39
CA ALA A 595 -37.95 13.58 -9.33
C ALA A 595 -38.31 12.18 -9.85
N ASN A 596 -38.79 11.29 -8.96
CA ASN A 596 -39.24 9.93 -9.31
C ASN A 596 -40.49 9.94 -10.20
N GLU A 597 -41.53 10.69 -9.82
CA GLU A 597 -42.80 10.77 -10.55
C GLU A 597 -42.62 11.31 -11.98
N ASN A 598 -41.65 12.20 -12.17
CA ASN A 598 -41.34 12.81 -13.45
C ASN A 598 -40.18 12.13 -14.19
N ASN A 599 -39.57 11.09 -13.61
CA ASN A 599 -38.43 10.35 -14.17
C ASN A 599 -37.29 11.28 -14.64
N VAL A 600 -36.92 12.26 -13.83
CA VAL A 600 -35.92 13.30 -14.16
C VAL A 600 -34.86 13.38 -13.07
N ILE A 601 -33.59 13.56 -13.47
CA ILE A 601 -32.48 13.78 -12.56
C ILE A 601 -32.51 15.24 -12.11
N VAL A 602 -32.33 15.49 -10.81
CA VAL A 602 -32.36 16.85 -10.26
C VAL A 602 -31.01 17.17 -9.62
N VAL A 603 -30.40 18.27 -10.03
CA VAL A 603 -29.23 18.84 -9.35
C VAL A 603 -29.66 20.10 -8.60
N LEU A 604 -29.86 19.95 -7.30
CA LEU A 604 -30.46 20.96 -6.43
C LEU A 604 -29.38 21.68 -5.62
N GLY A 605 -29.24 23.00 -5.78
CA GLY A 605 -28.47 23.83 -4.84
C GLY A 605 -29.35 24.31 -3.67
N PHE A 606 -28.84 24.28 -2.45
CA PHE A 606 -29.62 24.69 -1.28
C PHE A 606 -28.70 25.06 -0.10
N SER A 607 -29.22 25.85 0.82
CA SER A 607 -28.66 26.04 2.14
C SER A 607 -29.02 24.83 2.99
N GLU A 608 -28.05 23.98 3.30
CA GLU A 608 -28.24 22.81 4.15
C GLU A 608 -28.18 23.19 5.62
N ASN A 609 -29.22 22.85 6.39
CA ASN A 609 -29.25 23.01 7.84
C ASN A 609 -28.90 21.69 8.54
N ILE A 610 -27.76 21.67 9.24
CA ILE A 610 -27.33 20.61 10.14
C ILE A 610 -27.24 21.17 11.55
N HIS A 611 -28.22 20.84 12.39
CA HIS A 611 -28.27 21.30 13.79
C HIS A 611 -28.12 22.83 13.94
N ASN A 612 -28.78 23.60 13.08
CA ASN A 612 -28.73 25.06 12.98
C ASN A 612 -27.38 25.65 12.50
N SER A 613 -26.43 24.81 12.08
CA SER A 613 -25.27 25.22 11.30
C SER A 613 -25.59 25.12 9.81
N LEU A 614 -25.26 26.16 9.05
CA LEU A 614 -25.61 26.24 7.63
C LEU A 614 -24.41 25.96 6.73
N TYR A 615 -24.67 25.25 5.64
CA TYR A 615 -23.68 24.94 4.60
C TYR A 615 -24.26 25.23 3.22
N ILE A 616 -23.43 25.69 2.29
CA ILE A 616 -23.81 25.80 0.89
C ILE A 616 -23.69 24.40 0.28
N SER A 617 -24.80 23.79 -0.11
CA SER A 617 -24.83 22.39 -0.52
C SER A 617 -25.47 22.19 -1.88
N GLN A 618 -25.10 21.08 -2.51
CA GLN A 618 -25.75 20.56 -3.72
C GLN A 618 -26.08 19.08 -3.56
N ALA A 619 -27.29 18.69 -3.96
CA ALA A 619 -27.73 17.30 -4.00
C ALA A 619 -27.95 16.87 -5.46
N ILE A 620 -27.47 15.68 -5.81
CA ILE A 620 -27.79 15.03 -7.09
C ILE A 620 -28.79 13.92 -6.79
N ILE A 621 -30.02 14.11 -7.25
CA ILE A 621 -31.14 13.20 -7.06
C ILE A 621 -31.37 12.43 -8.36
N SER A 622 -31.34 11.12 -8.28
CA SER A 622 -31.62 10.23 -9.42
C SER A 622 -33.05 10.36 -9.92
N ASN A 623 -33.29 9.91 -11.16
CA ASN A 623 -34.62 9.79 -11.75
C ASN A 623 -35.54 8.78 -11.03
N THR A 624 -35.02 7.98 -10.10
CA THR A 624 -35.82 7.08 -9.22
C THR A 624 -36.16 7.73 -7.88
N GLY A 625 -35.74 8.98 -7.65
CA GLY A 625 -35.95 9.71 -6.40
C GLY A 625 -34.97 9.38 -5.28
N SER A 626 -33.91 8.60 -5.55
CA SER A 626 -32.84 8.39 -4.57
C SER A 626 -31.78 9.50 -4.64
N ILE A 627 -31.34 10.02 -3.49
CA ILE A 627 -30.22 10.97 -3.40
C ILE A 627 -28.92 10.19 -3.62
N LEU A 628 -28.20 10.51 -4.70
CA LEU A 628 -26.96 9.82 -5.08
C LEU A 628 -25.74 10.39 -4.37
N THR A 629 -25.70 11.71 -4.18
CA THR A 629 -24.69 12.40 -3.39
C THR A 629 -25.24 13.72 -2.85
N THR A 630 -24.71 14.13 -1.71
CA THR A 630 -24.87 15.48 -1.15
C THR A 630 -23.48 16.03 -0.88
N ARG A 631 -23.12 17.11 -1.58
CA ARG A 631 -21.83 17.77 -1.41
C ARG A 631 -22.01 19.16 -0.83
N LYS A 632 -20.99 19.66 -0.12
CA LYS A 632 -20.93 21.00 0.45
C LYS A 632 -19.82 21.81 -0.23
N LYS A 633 -19.97 23.12 -0.36
CA LYS A 633 -18.94 24.03 -0.88
C LYS A 633 -17.72 23.97 0.03
N ILE A 634 -16.53 23.68 -0.51
CA ILE A 634 -15.33 23.39 0.29
C ILE A 634 -15.02 24.49 1.31
N LYS A 635 -15.26 25.75 0.92
CA LYS A 635 -15.07 26.93 1.76
C LYS A 635 -16.01 28.03 1.32
N ALA A 636 -16.74 28.60 2.28
CA ALA A 636 -17.59 29.77 2.05
C ALA A 636 -16.73 30.97 1.61
N THR A 637 -17.23 31.74 0.63
CA THR A 637 -16.52 32.87 0.02
C THR A 637 -16.77 34.16 0.78
N HIS A 638 -15.70 34.81 1.24
CA HIS A 638 -15.74 36.16 1.82
C HIS A 638 -16.91 36.38 2.80
N MET A 639 -17.94 37.13 2.42
CA MET A 639 -19.10 37.44 3.26
C MET A 639 -19.97 36.21 3.55
N GLU A 640 -19.94 35.17 2.72
CA GLU A 640 -20.66 33.92 2.99
C GLU A 640 -20.23 33.28 4.32
N ARG A 641 -18.99 33.54 4.77
CA ARG A 641 -18.46 33.02 6.05
C ARG A 641 -19.15 33.61 7.28
N THR A 642 -19.98 34.64 7.13
CA THR A 642 -20.79 35.17 8.24
C THR A 642 -21.99 34.29 8.56
N ILE A 643 -22.38 33.40 7.63
CA ILE A 643 -23.56 32.52 7.74
C ILE A 643 -23.16 31.04 7.62
N PHE A 644 -22.25 30.72 6.70
CA PHE A 644 -21.97 29.33 6.31
C PHE A 644 -20.66 28.81 6.89
N GLY A 645 -20.69 27.55 7.33
CA GLY A 645 -19.52 26.80 7.77
C GLY A 645 -18.68 26.24 6.62
N ASP A 646 -17.45 25.83 6.95
CA ASP A 646 -16.57 25.10 6.03
C ASP A 646 -17.04 23.64 5.88
N ALA A 647 -16.89 23.06 4.68
CA ALA A 647 -17.28 21.69 4.43
C ALA A 647 -16.32 20.65 5.04
N PHE A 648 -16.79 19.41 5.12
CA PHE A 648 -16.01 18.25 5.55
C PHE A 648 -15.37 17.54 4.35
N ALA A 649 -14.59 16.47 4.60
CA ALA A 649 -13.84 15.81 3.52
C ALA A 649 -14.73 15.10 2.48
N ASP A 650 -15.98 14.80 2.83
CA ASP A 650 -17.02 14.25 1.94
C ASP A 650 -17.41 15.22 0.81
N CYS A 651 -17.05 16.50 0.90
CA CYS A 651 -17.31 17.50 -0.15
C CYS A 651 -16.65 17.23 -1.49
N LEU A 652 -15.65 16.33 -1.53
CA LEU A 652 -14.87 16.01 -2.70
C LEU A 652 -15.55 14.97 -3.62
N ASP A 653 -16.58 14.26 -3.13
CA ASP A 653 -17.40 13.31 -3.90
C ASP A 653 -18.45 14.05 -4.76
N SER A 654 -17.96 14.91 -5.66
CA SER A 654 -18.77 15.83 -6.46
C SER A 654 -19.35 15.24 -7.73
N VAL A 655 -18.96 14.02 -8.15
CA VAL A 655 -19.40 13.39 -9.41
C VAL A 655 -20.03 12.02 -9.14
N VAL A 656 -21.21 11.77 -9.71
CA VAL A 656 -21.93 10.49 -9.59
C VAL A 656 -22.40 9.97 -10.94
N GLU A 657 -22.51 8.65 -11.06
CA GLU A 657 -23.08 8.00 -12.24
C GLU A 657 -24.61 8.09 -12.21
N THR A 658 -25.22 8.47 -13.34
CA THR A 658 -26.67 8.62 -13.49
C THR A 658 -27.15 8.01 -14.80
N ALA A 659 -28.47 8.00 -15.04
CA ALA A 659 -29.05 7.52 -16.31
C ALA A 659 -28.60 8.32 -17.55
N VAL A 660 -28.13 9.56 -17.38
CA VAL A 660 -27.63 10.42 -18.48
C VAL A 660 -26.09 10.45 -18.56
N GLY A 661 -25.41 9.60 -17.79
CA GLY A 661 -23.96 9.57 -17.65
C GLY A 661 -23.47 10.17 -16.33
N ARG A 662 -22.18 10.49 -16.26
CA ARG A 662 -21.59 11.07 -15.04
C ARG A 662 -21.93 12.54 -14.91
N VAL A 663 -22.57 12.89 -13.81
CA VAL A 663 -22.99 14.25 -13.49
C VAL A 663 -22.16 14.74 -12.32
N GLY A 664 -21.47 15.85 -12.50
CA GLY A 664 -20.74 16.55 -11.45
C GLY A 664 -21.36 17.89 -11.09
N ALA A 665 -21.02 18.42 -9.92
CA ALA A 665 -21.52 19.71 -9.47
C ALA A 665 -20.49 20.49 -8.65
N LEU A 666 -20.36 21.79 -8.93
CA LEU A 666 -19.61 22.75 -8.12
C LEU A 666 -20.40 24.05 -7.95
N SER A 667 -20.07 24.82 -6.92
CA SER A 667 -20.75 26.08 -6.60
C SER A 667 -19.80 27.28 -6.71
N CYS A 668 -20.17 28.26 -7.52
CA CYS A 668 -19.59 29.60 -7.53
C CYS A 668 -18.05 29.61 -7.63
N TRP A 669 -17.33 30.20 -6.68
CA TRP A 669 -15.87 30.34 -6.73
C TRP A 669 -15.07 29.03 -6.61
N GLU A 670 -15.72 27.88 -6.48
CA GLU A 670 -15.05 26.59 -6.65
C GLU A 670 -14.50 26.42 -8.09
N HIS A 671 -15.12 27.08 -9.07
CA HIS A 671 -14.68 27.07 -10.47
C HIS A 671 -13.38 27.85 -10.74
N ILE A 672 -12.77 28.45 -9.73
CA ILE A 672 -11.42 29.05 -9.81
C ILE A 672 -10.37 28.30 -8.97
N GLN A 673 -10.73 27.22 -8.29
CA GLN A 673 -9.82 26.44 -7.45
C GLN A 673 -9.14 25.35 -8.28
N PRO A 674 -7.90 25.52 -8.78
CA PRO A 674 -7.36 24.64 -9.83
C PRO A 674 -7.23 23.19 -9.38
N LEU A 675 -6.89 22.95 -8.10
CA LEU A 675 -6.78 21.60 -7.55
C LEU A 675 -8.14 20.92 -7.40
N LEU A 676 -9.18 21.66 -6.98
CA LEU A 676 -10.54 21.14 -6.86
C LEU A 676 -11.17 20.89 -8.23
N LYS A 677 -10.95 21.79 -9.19
CA LYS A 677 -11.35 21.57 -10.58
C LYS A 677 -10.67 20.34 -11.14
N TYR A 678 -9.34 20.24 -11.03
CA TYR A 678 -8.60 19.07 -11.51
C TYR A 678 -9.08 17.78 -10.85
N HIS A 679 -9.38 17.81 -9.55
CA HIS A 679 -9.99 16.69 -8.83
C HIS A 679 -11.35 16.28 -9.41
N THR A 680 -12.24 17.24 -9.63
CA THR A 680 -13.59 16.99 -10.16
C THR A 680 -13.52 16.48 -11.59
N CYS A 681 -12.69 17.10 -12.45
CA CYS A 681 -12.42 16.61 -13.79
C CYS A 681 -11.88 15.17 -13.77
N ALA A 682 -10.99 14.83 -12.83
CA ALA A 682 -10.39 13.50 -12.71
C ALA A 682 -11.42 12.39 -12.42
N GLN A 683 -12.59 12.74 -11.87
CA GLN A 683 -13.73 11.84 -11.71
C GLN A 683 -14.52 11.61 -13.02
N ARG A 684 -14.08 12.21 -14.13
CA ARG A 684 -14.56 11.98 -15.50
C ARG A 684 -16.06 12.26 -15.70
N GLU A 685 -16.51 13.40 -15.19
CA GLU A 685 -17.85 13.91 -15.49
C GLU A 685 -18.07 14.10 -17.00
N ALA A 686 -19.31 13.89 -17.42
CA ALA A 686 -19.78 14.13 -18.77
C ALA A 686 -20.63 15.41 -18.84
N ILE A 687 -21.40 15.67 -17.79
CA ILE A 687 -22.21 16.87 -17.58
C ILE A 687 -21.83 17.46 -16.23
N HIS A 688 -21.53 18.75 -16.20
CA HIS A 688 -21.16 19.51 -15.01
C HIS A 688 -22.21 20.58 -14.72
N VAL A 689 -22.71 20.65 -13.50
CA VAL A 689 -23.62 21.71 -13.06
C VAL A 689 -22.85 22.77 -12.28
N ALA A 690 -22.76 23.95 -12.88
CA ALA A 690 -22.16 25.13 -12.29
C ALA A 690 -23.27 25.99 -11.66
N ALA A 691 -23.44 25.88 -10.35
CA ALA A 691 -24.45 26.63 -9.61
C ALA A 691 -23.88 27.98 -9.16
N TRP A 692 -24.60 29.06 -9.45
CA TRP A 692 -24.21 30.44 -9.17
C TRP A 692 -25.35 31.22 -8.49
N PRO A 693 -25.03 32.30 -7.75
CA PRO A 693 -26.03 33.21 -7.19
C PRO A 693 -26.53 34.16 -8.30
N PRO A 694 -27.36 35.17 -7.99
CA PRO A 694 -27.66 36.25 -8.94
C PRO A 694 -26.39 36.97 -9.40
N LEU A 695 -26.19 37.08 -10.71
CA LEU A 695 -24.98 37.66 -11.34
C LEU A 695 -25.34 38.86 -12.22
N PHE A 696 -24.69 40.00 -11.96
CA PHE A 696 -24.98 41.28 -12.63
C PHE A 696 -23.90 41.63 -13.66
N GLU A 697 -24.28 42.45 -14.63
CA GLU A 697 -23.34 42.96 -15.63
C GLU A 697 -22.29 43.88 -14.99
N TRP A 698 -21.09 43.90 -15.57
CA TRP A 698 -20.05 44.80 -15.12
C TRP A 698 -20.37 46.23 -15.57
N GLY A 699 -20.37 47.18 -14.64
CA GLY A 699 -20.80 48.56 -14.88
C GLY A 699 -19.83 49.41 -15.70
N GLY A 700 -18.71 48.86 -16.18
CA GLY A 700 -17.72 49.56 -16.98
C GLY A 700 -16.53 50.09 -16.15
N PRO A 701 -15.65 50.93 -16.74
CA PRO A 701 -14.39 51.35 -16.12
C PRO A 701 -14.52 52.13 -14.80
N GLU A 702 -15.68 52.72 -14.54
CA GLU A 702 -15.99 53.45 -13.30
C GLU A 702 -16.58 52.54 -12.21
N ASP A 703 -16.94 51.30 -12.56
CA ASP A 703 -17.38 50.29 -11.60
C ASP A 703 -16.15 49.69 -10.88
N GLU A 704 -16.02 50.03 -9.60
CA GLU A 704 -14.95 49.53 -8.72
C GLU A 704 -15.08 48.04 -8.39
N SER A 705 -16.18 47.38 -8.79
CA SER A 705 -16.36 45.94 -8.59
C SER A 705 -15.41 45.10 -9.45
N LEU A 706 -15.07 43.92 -8.94
CA LEU A 706 -14.17 43.00 -9.63
C LEU A 706 -14.88 42.43 -10.87
N PHE A 707 -14.27 42.57 -12.05
CA PHE A 707 -14.81 41.98 -13.29
C PHE A 707 -15.11 40.48 -13.15
N SER A 708 -14.32 39.74 -12.37
CA SER A 708 -14.54 38.32 -12.12
C SER A 708 -15.88 38.02 -11.42
N MET A 709 -16.45 38.98 -10.68
CA MET A 709 -17.75 38.88 -10.00
C MET A 709 -18.94 39.19 -10.92
N SER A 710 -18.68 39.67 -12.13
CA SER A 710 -19.73 39.99 -13.09
C SER A 710 -20.26 38.75 -13.80
N ARG A 711 -21.41 38.91 -14.45
CA ARG A 711 -21.99 37.98 -15.42
C ARG A 711 -20.95 37.52 -16.45
N ASP A 712 -20.19 38.45 -17.03
CA ASP A 712 -19.22 38.12 -18.09
C ASP A 712 -18.03 37.32 -17.54
N GLY A 713 -17.52 37.71 -16.38
CA GLY A 713 -16.44 37.01 -15.70
C GLY A 713 -16.81 35.57 -15.34
N THR A 714 -18.01 35.36 -14.79
CA THR A 714 -18.50 34.04 -14.37
C THR A 714 -18.91 33.15 -15.55
N ILE A 715 -19.47 33.72 -16.63
CA ILE A 715 -19.65 33.01 -17.91
C ILE A 715 -18.30 32.57 -18.49
N ALA A 716 -17.27 33.41 -18.42
CA ALA A 716 -15.94 33.03 -18.86
C ALA A 716 -15.40 31.84 -18.05
N LEU A 717 -15.60 31.82 -16.73
CA LEU A 717 -15.22 30.69 -15.88
C LEU A 717 -15.96 29.40 -16.25
N ALA A 718 -17.27 29.45 -16.47
CA ALA A 718 -18.06 28.29 -16.89
C ALA A 718 -17.61 27.75 -18.25
N ARG A 719 -17.31 28.65 -19.21
CA ARG A 719 -16.79 28.29 -20.53
C ARG A 719 -15.40 27.65 -20.44
N THR A 720 -14.50 28.24 -19.67
CA THR A 720 -13.16 27.68 -19.43
C THR A 720 -13.25 26.31 -18.76
N TYR A 721 -14.16 26.14 -17.79
CA TYR A 721 -14.40 24.83 -17.16
C TYR A 721 -14.82 23.78 -18.19
N ALA A 722 -15.74 24.12 -19.10
CA ALA A 722 -16.21 23.20 -20.14
C ALA A 722 -15.03 22.71 -21.02
N ILE A 723 -14.16 23.63 -21.43
CA ILE A 723 -12.97 23.34 -22.24
C ILE A 723 -11.97 22.46 -21.49
N GLU A 724 -11.63 22.83 -20.25
CA GLU A 724 -10.63 22.10 -19.45
C GLU A 724 -11.06 20.69 -19.05
N SER A 725 -12.35 20.53 -18.70
CA SER A 725 -12.93 19.24 -18.33
C SER A 725 -13.33 18.38 -19.54
N SER A 726 -13.47 19.01 -20.73
CA SER A 726 -14.11 18.42 -21.90
C SER A 726 -15.48 17.80 -21.55
N SER A 727 -16.30 18.54 -20.81
CA SER A 727 -17.65 18.16 -20.38
C SER A 727 -18.67 19.24 -20.75
N PHE A 728 -19.95 18.88 -20.83
CA PHE A 728 -21.02 19.88 -20.99
C PHE A 728 -21.21 20.64 -19.68
N VAL A 729 -21.31 21.96 -19.71
CA VAL A 729 -21.50 22.77 -18.49
C VAL A 729 -22.88 23.43 -18.48
N LEU A 730 -23.63 23.19 -17.41
CA LEU A 730 -24.92 23.79 -17.11
C LEU A 730 -24.72 24.94 -16.13
N HIS A 731 -24.55 26.14 -16.66
CA HIS A 731 -24.39 27.36 -15.88
C HIS A 731 -25.76 27.85 -15.41
N THR A 732 -26.03 27.75 -14.11
CA THR A 732 -27.36 27.98 -13.52
C THR A 732 -27.32 29.13 -12.52
N THR A 733 -28.22 30.11 -12.69
CA THR A 733 -28.27 31.35 -11.90
C THR A 733 -29.68 31.63 -11.38
N ALA A 734 -29.77 32.28 -10.22
CA ALA A 734 -31.04 32.74 -9.68
C ALA A 734 -31.36 34.17 -10.17
N VAL A 735 -32.65 34.49 -10.22
CA VAL A 735 -33.14 35.85 -10.46
C VAL A 735 -33.51 36.48 -9.12
N ILE A 736 -33.27 37.78 -8.98
CA ILE A 736 -33.78 38.60 -7.88
C ILE A 736 -34.71 39.66 -8.45
N SER A 737 -35.94 39.73 -7.96
CA SER A 737 -36.90 40.77 -8.28
C SER A 737 -36.85 41.90 -7.24
N GLN A 738 -37.69 42.91 -7.46
CA GLN A 738 -37.85 44.01 -6.52
C GLN A 738 -38.33 43.52 -5.14
N GLU A 739 -39.16 42.47 -5.09
CA GLU A 739 -39.61 41.86 -3.85
C GLU A 739 -38.44 41.24 -3.07
N GLY A 740 -37.51 40.57 -3.77
CA GLY A 740 -36.29 40.02 -3.16
C GLY A 740 -35.38 41.10 -2.58
N VAL A 741 -35.20 42.20 -3.30
CA VAL A 741 -34.42 43.38 -2.85
C VAL A 741 -35.02 43.97 -1.57
N GLU A 742 -36.35 44.09 -1.51
CA GLU A 742 -37.07 44.63 -0.35
C GLU A 742 -37.04 43.68 0.85
N LYS A 743 -37.35 42.39 0.64
CA LYS A 743 -37.34 41.36 1.70
C LYS A 743 -35.97 41.21 2.35
N MET A 744 -34.90 41.23 1.55
CA MET A 744 -33.52 41.11 2.05
C MET A 744 -32.91 42.46 2.47
N ARG A 745 -33.58 43.58 2.16
CA ARG A 745 -33.12 44.96 2.42
C ARG A 745 -31.74 45.22 1.80
N THR A 746 -31.59 44.97 0.49
CA THR A 746 -30.29 45.04 -0.22
C THR A 746 -30.09 46.28 -1.08
N ALA A 747 -31.06 47.20 -1.17
CA ALA A 747 -31.02 48.34 -2.08
C ALA A 747 -29.77 49.24 -1.94
N THR A 748 -29.16 49.30 -0.74
CA THR A 748 -27.94 50.08 -0.47
C THR A 748 -26.65 49.24 -0.53
N GLY A 749 -26.75 47.97 -0.90
CA GLY A 749 -25.63 47.04 -0.99
C GLY A 749 -24.77 47.27 -2.24
N ALA A 750 -23.56 46.73 -2.23
CA ALA A 750 -22.63 46.84 -3.36
C ALA A 750 -23.01 45.93 -4.54
N ILE A 751 -23.66 44.79 -4.27
CA ILE A 751 -24.09 43.81 -5.28
C ILE A 751 -25.48 43.26 -4.91
N MET A 752 -26.21 42.72 -5.89
CA MET A 752 -27.56 42.15 -5.71
C MET A 752 -28.55 43.14 -5.06
N ASN A 753 -28.41 44.42 -5.42
CA ASN A 753 -29.12 45.56 -4.87
C ASN A 753 -30.29 46.05 -5.75
N MET A 754 -30.46 45.46 -6.94
CA MET A 754 -31.50 45.82 -7.90
C MET A 754 -32.05 44.55 -8.59
N PRO A 755 -33.23 44.62 -9.23
CA PRO A 755 -33.77 43.50 -9.97
C PRO A 755 -32.85 43.02 -11.11
N GLY A 756 -32.68 41.72 -11.27
CA GLY A 756 -31.83 41.12 -12.29
C GLY A 756 -31.17 39.81 -11.83
N GLY A 757 -29.92 39.59 -12.26
CA GLY A 757 -29.11 38.45 -11.81
C GLY A 757 -29.16 37.21 -12.71
N GLY A 758 -30.16 37.10 -13.58
CA GLY A 758 -30.31 35.99 -14.51
C GLY A 758 -29.24 35.98 -15.60
N SER A 759 -28.52 34.87 -15.73
CA SER A 759 -27.55 34.66 -16.81
C SER A 759 -27.32 33.18 -17.13
N SER A 760 -28.32 32.34 -16.86
CA SER A 760 -28.21 30.89 -17.07
C SER A 760 -27.87 30.55 -18.53
N ALA A 761 -27.05 29.51 -18.73
CA ALA A 761 -26.52 29.13 -20.03
C ALA A 761 -26.07 27.67 -20.08
N ILE A 762 -25.99 27.10 -21.28
CA ILE A 762 -25.51 25.74 -21.53
C ILE A 762 -24.31 25.81 -22.48
N PHE A 763 -23.18 25.23 -22.07
CA PHE A 763 -21.95 25.19 -22.86
C PHE A 763 -21.60 23.77 -23.30
N GLY A 764 -21.16 23.63 -24.55
CA GLY A 764 -20.59 22.40 -25.08
C GLY A 764 -19.17 22.14 -24.54
N PRO A 765 -18.62 20.92 -24.72
CA PRO A 765 -17.29 20.53 -24.23
C PRO A 765 -16.14 21.36 -24.80
N ASP A 766 -16.35 22.07 -25.90
CA ASP A 766 -15.39 23.00 -26.51
C ASP A 766 -15.64 24.46 -26.12
N GLY A 767 -16.56 24.72 -25.19
CA GLY A 767 -16.93 26.05 -24.69
C GLY A 767 -17.95 26.81 -25.53
N ARG A 768 -18.46 26.25 -26.65
CA ARG A 768 -19.50 26.93 -27.44
C ARG A 768 -20.80 27.06 -26.64
N LEU A 769 -21.50 28.18 -26.78
CA LEU A 769 -22.83 28.36 -26.21
C LEU A 769 -23.86 27.56 -27.02
N LEU A 770 -24.62 26.69 -26.35
CA LEU A 770 -25.65 25.84 -26.96
C LEU A 770 -27.07 26.35 -26.74
N SER A 771 -27.27 27.22 -25.75
CA SER A 771 -28.57 27.77 -25.40
C SER A 771 -28.79 29.19 -25.91
N LYS A 772 -30.06 29.60 -26.02
CA LYS A 772 -30.44 31.01 -26.15
C LYS A 772 -30.55 31.63 -24.74
N PRO A 773 -29.91 32.77 -24.48
CA PRO A 773 -30.01 33.44 -23.18
C PRO A 773 -31.40 34.05 -22.99
N LEU A 774 -31.88 34.04 -21.75
CA LEU A 774 -33.05 34.81 -21.31
C LEU A 774 -32.62 36.22 -20.88
N LEU A 775 -33.58 37.13 -20.73
CA LEU A 775 -33.28 38.45 -20.16
C LEU A 775 -32.87 38.32 -18.68
N PRO A 776 -32.00 39.20 -18.14
CA PRO A 776 -31.54 39.08 -16.76
C PRO A 776 -32.63 39.16 -15.68
N THR A 777 -33.79 39.73 -16.01
CA THR A 777 -34.95 39.90 -15.12
C THR A 777 -36.06 38.88 -15.40
N GLU A 778 -35.88 37.99 -16.37
CA GLU A 778 -36.91 37.05 -16.81
C GLU A 778 -36.74 35.69 -16.13
N GLU A 779 -37.83 35.16 -15.57
CA GLU A 779 -37.87 33.77 -15.09
C GLU A 779 -38.19 32.80 -16.24
N GLY A 780 -37.50 31.67 -16.30
CA GLY A 780 -37.75 30.62 -17.26
C GLY A 780 -36.82 29.42 -17.12
N ILE A 781 -36.97 28.44 -18.02
CA ILE A 781 -36.09 27.28 -18.10
C ILE A 781 -35.46 27.26 -19.49
N ILE A 782 -34.15 27.10 -19.51
CA ILE A 782 -33.35 27.00 -20.72
C ILE A 782 -33.14 25.52 -21.06
N TYR A 783 -33.36 25.15 -22.32
CA TYR A 783 -33.26 23.77 -22.78
C TYR A 783 -32.17 23.62 -23.85
N ALA A 784 -31.47 22.49 -23.85
CA ALA A 784 -30.61 22.06 -24.95
C ALA A 784 -30.55 20.54 -25.05
N ASP A 785 -30.30 20.05 -26.27
CA ASP A 785 -30.01 18.63 -26.53
C ASP A 785 -28.49 18.46 -26.62
N LEU A 786 -27.93 17.62 -25.76
CA LEU A 786 -26.50 17.38 -25.62
C LEU A 786 -26.11 16.14 -26.44
N GLU A 787 -25.30 16.35 -27.48
CA GLU A 787 -24.73 15.25 -28.27
C GLU A 787 -23.55 14.63 -27.53
N MET A 788 -23.77 13.54 -26.80
CA MET A 788 -22.75 12.94 -25.91
C MET A 788 -21.47 12.52 -26.65
N HIS A 789 -21.55 12.34 -27.97
CA HIS A 789 -20.39 12.06 -28.81
C HIS A 789 -19.39 13.23 -28.89
N ASP A 790 -19.82 14.47 -28.70
CA ASP A 790 -18.96 15.66 -28.80
C ASP A 790 -17.88 15.69 -27.70
N ILE A 791 -18.12 15.04 -26.55
CA ILE A 791 -17.09 14.84 -25.52
C ILE A 791 -15.87 14.12 -26.08
N TYR A 792 -16.09 13.07 -26.89
CA TYR A 792 -14.98 12.31 -27.48
C TYR A 792 -14.26 13.12 -28.55
N LYS A 793 -14.97 13.98 -29.30
CA LYS A 793 -14.33 14.86 -30.30
C LYS A 793 -13.35 15.82 -29.64
N THR A 794 -13.76 16.46 -28.54
CA THR A 794 -12.87 17.39 -27.80
C THR A 794 -11.73 16.64 -27.13
N LYS A 795 -12.04 15.53 -26.44
CA LYS A 795 -11.01 14.70 -25.78
C LYS A 795 -10.02 14.11 -26.77
N ALA A 796 -10.41 13.80 -28.01
CA ALA A 796 -9.48 13.31 -29.03
C ALA A 796 -8.42 14.35 -29.43
N PHE A 797 -8.74 15.64 -29.28
CA PHE A 797 -7.80 16.73 -29.57
C PHE A 797 -6.90 17.02 -28.36
N VAL A 798 -7.50 17.27 -27.18
CA VAL A 798 -6.77 17.53 -25.93
C VAL A 798 -7.55 16.91 -24.75
N ASP A 799 -7.07 15.76 -24.25
CA ASP A 799 -7.54 15.19 -22.99
C ASP A 799 -6.58 15.52 -21.84
N VAL A 800 -6.91 16.56 -21.07
CA VAL A 800 -6.13 17.09 -19.93
C VAL A 800 -5.81 16.03 -18.86
N LEU A 801 -6.62 14.97 -18.78
CA LEU A 801 -6.46 13.87 -17.82
C LEU A 801 -6.00 12.55 -18.47
N GLY A 802 -5.99 12.51 -19.80
CA GLY A 802 -5.59 11.36 -20.59
C GLY A 802 -4.28 11.61 -21.30
N HIS A 803 -4.30 11.58 -22.63
CA HIS A 803 -3.09 11.59 -23.45
C HIS A 803 -2.33 12.93 -23.44
N TYR A 804 -2.93 14.02 -22.93
CA TYR A 804 -2.25 15.30 -22.76
C TYR A 804 -1.70 15.48 -21.33
N SER A 805 -1.91 14.50 -20.44
CA SER A 805 -1.45 14.55 -19.05
C SER A 805 -0.05 13.94 -18.86
N ARG A 806 0.69 14.43 -17.85
CA ARG A 806 2.00 13.92 -17.42
C ARG A 806 2.03 13.66 -15.91
N PRO A 807 1.29 12.66 -15.40
CA PRO A 807 1.23 12.33 -13.98
C PRO A 807 2.57 11.87 -13.38
N ASP A 808 3.52 11.49 -14.24
CA ASP A 808 4.90 11.22 -13.86
C ASP A 808 5.69 12.49 -13.47
N LEU A 809 5.25 13.67 -13.94
CA LEU A 809 5.86 14.97 -13.64
C LEU A 809 5.03 15.78 -12.63
N LEU A 810 3.71 15.83 -12.82
CA LEU A 810 2.78 16.63 -12.02
C LEU A 810 1.59 15.76 -11.59
N TRP A 811 1.39 15.60 -10.28
CA TRP A 811 0.32 14.77 -9.73
C TRP A 811 -0.45 15.51 -8.64
N LEU A 812 -1.73 15.14 -8.46
CA LEU A 812 -2.60 15.66 -7.40
C LEU A 812 -2.72 14.64 -6.26
N GLY A 813 -2.40 15.04 -5.04
CA GLY A 813 -2.67 14.28 -3.82
C GLY A 813 -3.98 14.74 -3.18
N VAL A 814 -4.84 13.79 -2.80
CA VAL A 814 -6.16 14.05 -2.21
C VAL A 814 -6.25 13.35 -0.85
N GLY A 815 -6.58 14.09 0.20
CA GLY A 815 -6.84 13.53 1.53
C GLY A 815 -8.28 13.03 1.62
N SER A 816 -8.47 11.78 2.05
CA SER A 816 -9.80 11.12 2.11
C SER A 816 -10.37 10.99 3.53
N CYS A 817 -9.76 11.63 4.54
CA CYS A 817 -10.22 11.52 5.93
C CYS A 817 -11.20 12.63 6.30
N ASP A 818 -12.46 12.26 6.54
CA ASP A 818 -13.44 13.11 7.22
C ASP A 818 -12.98 13.34 8.67
N ARG A 819 -12.54 14.57 8.98
CA ARG A 819 -12.20 14.96 10.35
C ARG A 819 -13.46 15.49 11.01
N ARG A 820 -14.26 14.58 11.55
CA ARG A 820 -15.45 14.92 12.33
C ARG A 820 -15.08 15.65 13.61
N HIS A 821 -15.98 16.51 14.07
CA HIS A 821 -15.83 17.25 15.34
C HIS A 821 -15.74 16.32 16.55
N VAL A 822 -16.37 15.16 16.48
CA VAL A 822 -16.34 14.11 17.51
C VAL A 822 -16.05 12.78 16.82
N LYS A 823 -15.07 12.05 17.33
CA LYS A 823 -14.80 10.66 16.94
C LYS A 823 -15.49 9.77 17.96
N GLU A 824 -16.63 9.21 17.59
CA GLU A 824 -17.31 8.22 18.43
C GLU A 824 -16.57 6.89 18.27
N ASP A 825 -16.12 6.31 19.39
CA ASP A 825 -15.58 4.95 19.44
C ASP A 825 -16.75 3.97 19.22
N ALA A 826 -17.11 3.78 17.96
CA ALA A 826 -18.32 3.07 17.55
C ALA A 826 -18.24 1.53 17.71
N GLU A 827 -17.19 0.98 18.30
CA GLU A 827 -17.05 -0.48 18.49
C GLU A 827 -17.39 -0.98 19.89
N GLU A 828 -17.57 -0.13 20.91
CA GLU A 828 -17.91 -0.59 22.27
C GLU A 828 -19.41 -0.64 22.59
N ARG A 829 -20.30 -0.11 21.74
CA ARG A 829 -21.76 -0.04 22.03
C ARG A 829 -22.64 -1.08 21.31
N ARG A 830 -22.06 -1.97 20.50
CA ARG A 830 -22.85 -2.98 19.76
C ARG A 830 -22.95 -4.34 20.45
N GLU A 831 -22.15 -4.64 21.48
CA GLU A 831 -22.20 -5.94 22.18
C GLU A 831 -23.11 -5.94 23.42
N ASP A 832 -23.44 -4.78 24.00
CA ASP A 832 -24.28 -4.70 25.23
C ASP A 832 -25.80 -4.53 24.97
N ARG A 833 -26.30 -4.79 23.76
CA ARG A 833 -27.75 -4.79 23.46
C ARG A 833 -28.26 -6.11 22.86
N VAL A 834 -27.70 -7.24 23.28
CA VAL A 834 -28.32 -8.56 23.07
C VAL A 834 -28.34 -9.33 24.39
N GLU A 835 -29.11 -8.84 25.35
CA GLU A 835 -29.82 -9.66 26.33
C GLU A 835 -30.85 -8.77 27.05
N VAL A 836 -32.07 -9.29 27.22
CA VAL A 836 -33.24 -8.67 27.87
C VAL A 836 -34.11 -7.77 26.96
N LEU A 837 -34.82 -8.35 25.98
CA LEU A 837 -36.20 -8.87 26.07
C LEU A 837 -36.69 -9.31 24.69
#